data_AF-M8C5W2-F1
#
_entry.id   AF-M8C5W2-F1
#
_cell.length_a   1.000
_cell.length_b   1.000
_cell.length_c   1.000
_cell.angle_alpha   90.00
_cell.angle_beta   90.00
_cell.angle_gamma   90.00
#
_symmetry.space_group_name_H-M   'P 1'
#
loop_
_entity.id
_entity.type
_entity.pdbx_description
1 polymer ?
#
loop_
_entity_poly.entity_id
_entity_poly.type
_entity_poly.pdbx_seq_one_letter_code
_entity_poly.pdbx_strand_id
1 'polypeptide(L)'
;MDGEGVAARVLESLGADPSNIRTQVVRMIGETTEAVGAGVGGGSSGNKMPTLEEYGTNLTKLAEEFRPLIVKSNNICREDPVVGREPQIERVVQILGRRTKNNPCLIGEPGVGKTAIAEGLAQRISSGDVPETIEGKKVITLDMGLLVAGTKYRGEFEERLKKLMEEIKQSDEIILFIDEVHTLIGAGAAEGAIDAANILKPALARGELQCIGATTLDEYRKHVEKDPALERRFQPVKVPEPSVDETIEILRGLRERYEIHHKLRYTDDSLIAAAKLSYQYISDRFLPDKAIDLIDEAGSRVRLRHAQVPEEARELDKELKQITKDKNEAVRGQDFEKAGELRDREMELKAQITALIDKSKEMNKAETESGETGPMVHESDIQHIVSSWTGIPVEKVSTDESDKLLKMEETLHKRVIGQDEAVKAISRSVRRARVGLKSPNRPIASFIFAGPTGVGKSELAKTLASYYFGSEEAMIRLDMSEFMERHTVSKLIGSPPGYVGYTEGGQLTEAVRRRPYSVVLFDEIEKAHPDVFNMMLQILEDGRLTDSKGRTVDFKNTLLIMTSNVGSSVIEKGGRKIGFDLDSDEKDSSYGRIKSLVIEEMKQYFRPEFLNRLDEMIVFRQLTKLEVKEIADIMLQEVFTRLKTKDINLQVTEKFKERVVDEGYNPSYGARPLRRAIMRLLEDSLAEKILGGEVKEGDSVIVDVDPEGKVIVLNGESGLPELPTPAVAV
;
A
#
# COMPACT_ATOMS: atom_id res chain seq x y z
N MET A 1 -11.24 40.30 -14.15
CA MET A 1 -10.71 41.59 -14.66
C MET A 1 -11.55 42.66 -14.04
N ASP A 2 -11.05 43.24 -12.96
CA ASP A 2 -11.67 44.38 -12.30
C ASP A 2 -11.71 45.56 -13.27
N GLY A 3 -12.87 46.19 -13.42
CA GLY A 3 -13.22 47.15 -14.47
C GLY A 3 -12.47 48.49 -14.42
N GLU A 4 -11.27 48.55 -13.84
CA GLU A 4 -10.50 49.77 -13.64
C GLU A 4 -9.26 49.88 -14.53
N GLY A 5 -9.01 48.89 -15.40
CA GLY A 5 -7.88 48.90 -16.33
C GLY A 5 -8.04 49.91 -17.48
N VAL A 6 -6.93 50.22 -18.16
CA VAL A 6 -6.91 51.09 -19.36
C VAL A 6 -7.90 50.61 -20.43
N ALA A 7 -8.05 49.29 -20.59
CA ALA A 7 -9.03 48.71 -21.52
C ALA A 7 -10.48 49.06 -21.17
N ALA A 8 -10.85 49.09 -19.89
CA ALA A 8 -12.20 49.47 -19.45
C ALA A 8 -12.47 50.96 -19.75
N ARG A 9 -11.48 51.83 -19.48
CA ARG A 9 -11.57 53.26 -19.84
C ARG A 9 -11.67 53.50 -21.35
N VAL A 10 -10.97 52.71 -22.16
CA VAL A 10 -11.08 52.78 -23.62
C VAL A 10 -12.48 52.36 -24.07
N LEU A 11 -13.02 51.27 -23.54
CA LEU A 11 -14.38 50.81 -23.86
C LEU A 11 -15.45 51.83 -23.42
N GLU A 12 -15.32 52.42 -22.23
CA GLU A 12 -16.18 53.50 -21.77
C GLU A 12 -16.05 54.76 -22.64
N SER A 13 -14.84 55.14 -23.04
CA SER A 13 -14.61 56.29 -23.93
C SER A 13 -15.23 56.12 -25.32
N LEU A 14 -15.38 54.87 -25.76
CA LEU A 14 -16.04 54.49 -27.01
C LEU A 14 -17.56 54.28 -26.83
N GLY A 15 -18.12 54.54 -25.64
CA GLY A 15 -19.54 54.42 -25.33
C GLY A 15 -20.03 52.97 -25.23
N ALA A 16 -19.13 52.01 -25.06
CA ALA A 16 -19.46 50.59 -25.00
C ALA A 16 -19.36 50.07 -23.56
N ASP A 17 -20.48 49.60 -23.02
CA ASP A 17 -20.55 49.06 -21.65
C ASP A 17 -19.85 47.68 -21.58
N PRO A 18 -18.78 47.52 -20.77
CA PRO A 18 -18.04 46.27 -20.65
C PRO A 18 -18.91 45.06 -20.27
N SER A 19 -19.98 45.31 -19.51
CA SER A 19 -20.91 44.27 -19.02
C SER A 19 -21.73 43.69 -20.17
N ASN A 20 -22.19 44.54 -21.08
CA ASN A 20 -22.96 44.12 -22.26
C ASN A 20 -22.07 43.39 -23.26
N ILE A 21 -20.85 43.87 -23.50
CA ILE A 21 -19.89 43.18 -24.38
C ILE A 21 -19.60 41.79 -23.83
N ARG A 22 -19.32 41.66 -22.54
CA ARG A 22 -19.08 40.35 -21.91
C ARG A 22 -20.27 39.41 -22.10
N THR A 23 -21.48 39.91 -21.90
CA THR A 23 -22.71 39.11 -22.08
C THR A 23 -22.89 38.67 -23.54
N GLN A 24 -22.63 39.56 -24.51
CA GLN A 24 -22.68 39.20 -25.93
C GLN A 24 -21.59 38.22 -26.36
N VAL A 25 -20.36 38.40 -25.86
CA VAL A 25 -19.25 37.48 -26.16
C VAL A 25 -19.52 36.10 -25.56
N VAL A 26 -20.03 36.03 -24.33
CA VAL A 26 -20.45 34.77 -23.72
C VAL A 26 -21.57 34.12 -24.52
N ARG A 27 -22.52 34.90 -25.05
CA ARG A 27 -23.59 34.38 -25.90
C ARG A 27 -23.07 33.85 -27.25
N MET A 28 -22.16 34.57 -27.90
CA MET A 28 -21.55 34.14 -29.17
C MET A 28 -20.64 32.91 -29.00
N ILE A 29 -19.91 32.80 -27.89
CA ILE A 29 -19.07 31.64 -27.59
C ILE A 29 -19.93 30.45 -27.14
N GLY A 30 -20.99 30.70 -26.37
CA GLY A 30 -21.95 29.66 -25.95
C GLY A 30 -22.69 28.99 -27.11
N GLU A 31 -22.78 29.65 -28.27
CA GLU A 31 -23.35 29.07 -29.51
C GLU A 31 -22.36 28.14 -30.26
N THR A 32 -21.08 28.08 -29.87
CA THR A 32 -20.08 27.18 -30.52
C THR A 32 -19.99 25.77 -29.91
N THR A 33 -20.67 25.51 -28.79
CA THR A 33 -21.08 24.14 -28.46
C THR A 33 -22.38 23.87 -29.20
N GLU A 34 -22.34 23.02 -30.23
CA GLU A 34 -23.52 22.56 -30.97
C GLU A 34 -24.58 22.08 -29.98
N ALA A 35 -25.51 22.97 -29.64
CA ALA A 35 -26.76 22.61 -29.02
C ALA A 35 -27.52 21.81 -30.08
N VAL A 36 -27.60 20.50 -29.86
CA VAL A 36 -28.49 19.60 -30.59
C VAL A 36 -29.89 20.17 -30.44
N GLY A 37 -30.33 20.88 -31.47
CA GLY A 37 -31.65 21.50 -31.51
C GLY A 37 -32.71 20.42 -31.37
N ALA A 38 -33.56 20.57 -30.35
CA ALA A 38 -34.79 19.82 -30.20
C ALA A 38 -35.71 20.13 -31.39
N GLY A 39 -35.55 19.36 -32.46
CA GLY A 39 -36.52 19.25 -33.54
C GLY A 39 -37.76 18.55 -33.00
N VAL A 40 -38.86 19.29 -32.95
CA VAL A 40 -40.19 18.76 -32.62
C VAL A 40 -40.61 17.78 -33.71
N GLY A 41 -40.30 16.50 -33.50
CA GLY A 41 -40.82 15.36 -34.24
C GLY A 41 -41.85 14.62 -33.40
N GLY A 42 -43.10 14.62 -33.83
CA GLY A 42 -44.19 13.98 -33.11
C GLY A 42 -44.15 12.44 -33.18
N GLY A 43 -44.61 11.81 -32.10
CA GLY A 43 -45.09 10.42 -32.13
C GLY A 43 -44.61 9.50 -31.01
N SER A 44 -45.08 9.72 -29.77
CA SER A 44 -45.63 8.66 -28.88
C SER A 44 -45.99 9.30 -27.54
N SER A 45 -47.27 9.23 -27.18
CA SER A 45 -47.78 9.58 -25.85
C SER A 45 -47.34 8.53 -24.83
N GLY A 46 -46.58 8.93 -23.80
CA GLY A 46 -46.24 8.05 -22.68
C GLY A 46 -45.91 8.86 -21.43
N ASN A 47 -46.51 8.46 -20.30
CA ASN A 47 -46.44 9.07 -18.96
C ASN A 47 -45.14 9.85 -18.67
N LYS A 48 -45.25 11.16 -18.41
CA LYS A 48 -44.15 11.92 -17.78
C LYS A 48 -44.01 11.41 -16.35
N MET A 49 -42.85 10.88 -15.98
CA MET A 49 -42.52 10.38 -14.64
C MET A 49 -41.55 11.37 -13.96
N PRO A 50 -42.06 12.47 -13.39
CA PRO A 50 -41.21 13.57 -12.95
C PRO A 50 -40.31 13.22 -11.77
N THR A 51 -40.75 12.37 -10.83
CA THR A 51 -39.90 12.05 -9.66
C THR A 51 -38.81 11.03 -9.99
N LEU A 52 -39.11 10.03 -10.83
CA LEU A 52 -38.09 9.08 -11.30
C LEU A 52 -36.98 9.72 -12.15
N GLU A 53 -37.28 10.78 -12.91
CA GLU A 53 -36.27 11.54 -13.66
C GLU A 53 -35.45 12.48 -12.77
N GLU A 54 -36.00 12.91 -11.62
CA GLU A 54 -35.29 13.77 -10.65
C GLU A 54 -34.30 12.97 -9.78
N TYR A 55 -34.69 11.77 -9.33
CA TYR A 55 -33.92 10.96 -8.38
C TYR A 55 -33.27 9.71 -8.99
N GLY A 56 -33.49 9.45 -10.28
CA GLY A 56 -33.01 8.25 -10.96
C GLY A 56 -32.40 8.52 -12.32
N THR A 57 -31.46 7.66 -12.72
CA THR A 57 -30.83 7.72 -14.04
C THR A 57 -31.37 6.59 -14.90
N ASN A 58 -31.88 6.92 -16.09
CA ASN A 58 -32.39 5.91 -17.02
C ASN A 58 -31.26 5.31 -17.86
N LEU A 59 -30.84 4.08 -17.52
CA LEU A 59 -29.78 3.38 -18.22
C LEU A 59 -30.18 2.98 -19.65
N THR A 60 -31.46 2.69 -19.89
CA THR A 60 -31.94 2.32 -21.23
C THR A 60 -31.89 3.51 -22.20
N LYS A 61 -32.26 4.71 -21.75
CA LYS A 61 -32.15 5.94 -22.56
C LYS A 61 -30.69 6.25 -22.90
N LEU A 62 -29.78 6.11 -21.93
CA LEU A 62 -28.35 6.24 -22.18
C LEU A 62 -27.92 5.27 -23.29
N ALA A 63 -28.20 3.98 -23.13
CA ALA A 63 -27.88 2.96 -24.15
C ALA A 63 -28.46 3.26 -25.54
N GLU A 64 -29.67 3.81 -25.63
CA GLU A 64 -30.30 4.22 -26.90
C GLU A 64 -29.61 5.42 -27.56
N GLU A 65 -29.26 6.46 -26.80
CA GLU A 65 -28.57 7.66 -27.29
C GLU A 65 -27.17 7.33 -27.83
N PHE A 66 -26.52 6.29 -27.31
CA PHE A 66 -25.19 5.87 -27.74
C PHE A 66 -25.20 4.89 -28.93
N ARG A 67 -26.34 4.26 -29.26
CA ARG A 67 -26.49 3.31 -30.39
C ARG A 67 -26.05 3.86 -31.77
N PRO A 68 -26.31 5.13 -32.16
CA PRO A 68 -25.92 5.67 -33.47
C PRO A 68 -24.41 5.91 -33.64
N LEU A 69 -23.64 5.98 -32.55
CA LEU A 69 -22.19 6.25 -32.56
C LEU A 69 -21.36 4.98 -32.84
N ILE A 70 -21.95 3.79 -32.72
CA ILE A 70 -21.31 2.49 -32.96
C ILE A 70 -21.21 2.17 -34.46
N VAL A 71 -22.12 2.70 -35.29
CA VAL A 71 -22.29 2.25 -36.70
C VAL A 71 -21.51 3.10 -37.71
N LYS A 72 -21.04 4.30 -37.33
CA LYS A 72 -20.39 5.24 -38.29
C LYS A 72 -18.87 5.21 -38.32
N SER A 73 -18.21 4.60 -37.34
CA SER A 73 -16.75 4.54 -37.28
C SER A 73 -16.34 3.12 -36.92
N ASN A 74 -15.50 2.50 -37.75
CA ASN A 74 -14.86 1.20 -37.47
C ASN A 74 -13.88 1.25 -36.27
N ASN A 75 -14.03 2.21 -35.36
CA ASN A 75 -13.31 2.38 -34.09
C ASN A 75 -14.34 2.76 -33.00
N ILE A 76 -14.87 1.72 -32.35
CA ILE A 76 -15.26 1.55 -30.92
C ILE A 76 -15.64 2.85 -30.17
N CYS A 77 -16.93 3.22 -30.07
CA CYS A 77 -17.91 2.98 -28.98
C CYS A 77 -17.67 3.74 -27.65
N ARG A 78 -18.59 4.68 -27.34
CA ARG A 78 -18.63 5.57 -26.16
C ARG A 78 -19.35 5.01 -24.91
N GLU A 79 -19.65 3.72 -24.88
CA GLU A 79 -20.07 3.01 -23.66
C GLU A 79 -19.06 1.94 -23.31
N ASP A 80 -18.85 1.73 -22.00
CA ASP A 80 -17.95 0.70 -21.49
C ASP A 80 -18.50 -0.67 -21.93
N PRO A 81 -17.83 -1.42 -22.83
CA PRO A 81 -18.35 -2.70 -23.27
C PRO A 81 -18.43 -3.62 -22.05
N VAL A 82 -19.57 -4.27 -21.86
CA VAL A 82 -19.75 -5.21 -20.75
C VAL A 82 -19.07 -6.52 -21.11
N VAL A 83 -17.75 -6.56 -20.90
CA VAL A 83 -16.90 -7.70 -21.25
C VAL A 83 -17.00 -8.81 -20.20
N GLY A 84 -17.12 -10.06 -20.65
CA GLY A 84 -16.99 -11.25 -19.80
C GLY A 84 -18.12 -11.49 -18.79
N ARG A 85 -19.23 -10.72 -18.84
CA ARG A 85 -20.37 -10.84 -17.90
C ARG A 85 -21.65 -11.46 -18.49
N GLU A 86 -21.55 -12.05 -19.67
CA GLU A 86 -22.67 -12.70 -20.38
C GLU A 86 -23.45 -13.72 -19.54
N PRO A 87 -22.82 -14.68 -18.81
CA PRO A 87 -23.58 -15.69 -18.08
C PRO A 87 -24.34 -15.08 -16.88
N GLN A 88 -23.82 -14.01 -16.27
CA GLN A 88 -24.51 -13.30 -15.20
C GLN A 88 -25.69 -12.49 -15.74
N ILE A 89 -25.53 -11.82 -16.90
CA ILE A 89 -26.62 -11.08 -17.55
C ILE A 89 -27.73 -12.04 -17.99
N GLU A 90 -27.39 -13.16 -18.63
CA GLU A 90 -28.38 -14.18 -19.02
C GLU A 90 -29.14 -14.72 -17.80
N ARG A 91 -28.42 -14.93 -16.68
CA ARG A 91 -29.05 -15.35 -15.43
C ARG A 91 -30.01 -14.29 -14.87
N VAL A 92 -29.65 -13.01 -14.95
CA VAL A 92 -30.52 -11.89 -14.54
C VAL A 92 -31.79 -11.85 -15.40
N VAL A 93 -31.65 -11.94 -16.72
CA VAL A 93 -32.77 -12.02 -17.68
C VAL A 93 -33.69 -13.20 -17.36
N GLN A 94 -33.10 -14.38 -17.11
CA GLN A 94 -33.85 -15.58 -16.74
C GLN A 94 -34.65 -15.42 -15.43
N ILE A 95 -34.11 -14.69 -14.46
CA ILE A 95 -34.79 -14.44 -13.18
C ILE A 95 -35.91 -13.42 -13.36
N LEU A 96 -35.66 -12.33 -14.08
CA LEU A 96 -36.66 -11.27 -14.35
C LEU A 96 -37.88 -11.81 -15.11
N GLY A 97 -37.70 -12.83 -15.95
CA GLY A 97 -38.80 -13.50 -16.67
C GLY A 97 -39.63 -14.49 -15.84
N ARG A 98 -39.30 -14.72 -14.56
CA ARG A 98 -40.07 -15.66 -13.70
C ARG A 98 -41.37 -15.03 -13.20
N ARG A 99 -42.37 -15.87 -12.92
CA ARG A 99 -43.61 -15.46 -12.24
C ARG A 99 -43.44 -15.24 -10.73
N THR A 100 -42.53 -15.98 -10.10
CA THR A 100 -42.22 -15.89 -8.67
C THR A 100 -40.70 -15.84 -8.48
N LYS A 101 -40.23 -15.16 -7.43
CA LYS A 101 -38.79 -14.88 -7.21
C LYS A 101 -38.14 -14.22 -8.44
N ASN A 102 -38.77 -13.14 -8.91
CA ASN A 102 -38.41 -12.41 -10.13
C ASN A 102 -37.52 -11.19 -9.87
N ASN A 103 -37.00 -11.04 -8.65
CA ASN A 103 -36.04 -9.99 -8.30
C ASN A 103 -34.65 -10.60 -8.15
N PRO A 104 -33.73 -10.38 -9.10
CA PRO A 104 -32.35 -10.84 -8.95
C PRO A 104 -31.60 -10.00 -7.91
N CYS A 105 -30.80 -10.65 -7.08
CA CYS A 105 -29.87 -9.99 -6.17
C CYS A 105 -28.43 -10.38 -6.55
N LEU A 106 -27.68 -9.41 -7.07
CA LEU A 106 -26.26 -9.53 -7.41
C LEU A 106 -25.43 -9.52 -6.13
N ILE A 107 -24.81 -10.67 -5.84
CA ILE A 107 -23.98 -10.89 -4.65
C ILE A 107 -22.53 -11.05 -5.10
N GLY A 108 -21.68 -10.15 -4.64
CA GLY A 108 -20.24 -10.18 -4.89
C GLY A 108 -19.51 -9.20 -3.98
N GLU A 109 -18.19 -9.19 -4.04
CA GLU A 109 -17.39 -8.20 -3.31
C GLU A 109 -17.55 -6.79 -3.93
N PRO A 110 -17.24 -5.70 -3.21
CA PRO A 110 -17.16 -4.37 -3.80
C PRO A 110 -16.13 -4.31 -4.93
N GLY A 111 -16.38 -3.48 -5.95
CA GLY A 111 -15.43 -3.28 -7.05
C GLY A 111 -15.48 -4.33 -8.18
N VAL A 112 -16.18 -5.46 -8.03
CA VAL A 112 -16.24 -6.49 -9.09
C VAL A 112 -17.07 -6.09 -10.34
N GLY A 113 -17.71 -4.92 -10.35
CA GLY A 113 -18.53 -4.45 -11.48
C GLY A 113 -19.97 -4.96 -11.46
N LYS A 114 -20.67 -4.84 -10.33
CA LYS A 114 -22.12 -5.19 -10.25
C LYS A 114 -22.99 -4.25 -11.08
N THR A 115 -22.66 -2.97 -11.09
CA THR A 115 -23.34 -1.94 -11.89
C THR A 115 -23.21 -2.20 -13.38
N ALA A 116 -22.04 -2.68 -13.84
CA ALA A 116 -21.82 -3.06 -15.22
C ALA A 116 -22.78 -4.17 -15.71
N ILE A 117 -23.25 -5.06 -14.82
CA ILE A 117 -24.26 -6.08 -15.19
C ILE A 117 -25.63 -5.42 -15.45
N ALA A 118 -25.97 -4.36 -14.72
CA ALA A 118 -27.21 -3.62 -14.93
C ALA A 118 -27.16 -2.79 -16.23
N GLU A 119 -26.01 -2.19 -16.52
CA GLU A 119 -25.75 -1.51 -17.80
C GLU A 119 -25.82 -2.50 -18.98
N GLY A 120 -25.21 -3.67 -18.84
CA GLY A 120 -25.25 -4.73 -19.86
C GLY A 120 -26.66 -5.26 -20.10
N LEU A 121 -27.50 -5.32 -19.06
CA LEU A 121 -28.93 -5.61 -19.23
C LEU A 121 -29.63 -4.51 -20.02
N ALA A 122 -29.38 -3.23 -19.71
CA ALA A 122 -29.98 -2.10 -20.41
C ALA A 122 -29.60 -2.08 -21.90
N GLN A 123 -28.33 -2.37 -22.22
CA GLN A 123 -27.84 -2.55 -23.58
C GLN A 123 -28.57 -3.69 -24.32
N ARG A 124 -28.74 -4.85 -23.68
CA ARG A 124 -29.49 -5.98 -24.28
C ARG A 124 -30.94 -5.61 -24.57
N ILE A 125 -31.61 -4.93 -23.64
CA ILE A 125 -33.00 -4.48 -23.84
C ILE A 125 -33.09 -3.50 -25.01
N SER A 126 -32.18 -2.52 -25.11
CA SER A 126 -32.12 -1.58 -26.23
C SER A 126 -31.86 -2.29 -27.56
N SER A 127 -30.98 -3.29 -27.57
CA SER A 127 -30.67 -4.06 -28.78
C SER A 127 -31.80 -4.99 -29.25
N GLY A 128 -32.76 -5.32 -28.38
CA GLY A 128 -33.83 -6.30 -28.64
C GLY A 128 -33.41 -7.76 -28.40
N ASP A 129 -32.23 -8.01 -27.83
CA ASP A 129 -31.73 -9.35 -27.48
C ASP A 129 -32.23 -9.82 -26.10
N VAL A 130 -33.55 -9.74 -25.89
CA VAL A 130 -34.22 -10.15 -24.66
C VAL A 130 -35.56 -10.82 -24.97
N PRO A 131 -36.08 -11.70 -24.08
CA PRO A 131 -37.42 -12.27 -24.26
C PRO A 131 -38.52 -11.21 -24.25
N GLU A 132 -39.63 -11.46 -24.95
CA GLU A 132 -40.81 -10.57 -25.05
C GLU A 132 -41.32 -10.06 -23.68
N THR A 133 -41.12 -10.81 -22.60
CA THR A 133 -41.51 -10.41 -21.23
C THR A 133 -40.73 -9.21 -20.67
N ILE A 134 -39.56 -8.92 -21.22
CA ILE A 134 -38.63 -7.88 -20.75
C ILE A 134 -38.38 -6.84 -21.86
N GLU A 135 -38.75 -7.15 -23.10
CA GLU A 135 -38.69 -6.23 -24.21
C GLU A 135 -39.48 -4.94 -23.93
N GLY A 136 -38.89 -3.79 -24.29
CA GLY A 136 -39.48 -2.47 -24.04
C GLY A 136 -39.44 -1.97 -22.60
N LYS A 137 -38.92 -2.76 -21.65
CA LYS A 137 -38.75 -2.29 -20.26
C LYS A 137 -37.60 -1.29 -20.12
N LYS A 138 -37.74 -0.38 -19.14
CA LYS A 138 -36.76 0.67 -18.82
C LYS A 138 -36.03 0.32 -17.54
N VAL A 139 -34.70 0.24 -17.60
CA VAL A 139 -33.85 0.05 -16.42
C VAL A 139 -33.49 1.43 -15.86
N ILE A 140 -33.87 1.68 -14.61
CA ILE A 140 -33.63 2.96 -13.92
C ILE A 140 -32.81 2.69 -12.67
N THR A 141 -31.67 3.36 -12.52
CA THR A 141 -30.88 3.35 -11.29
C THR A 141 -31.44 4.37 -10.30
N LEU A 142 -31.51 3.99 -9.03
CA LEU A 142 -31.89 4.89 -7.95
C LEU A 142 -30.66 5.43 -7.22
N ASP A 143 -30.52 6.76 -7.16
CA ASP A 143 -29.45 7.39 -6.38
C ASP A 143 -29.95 7.70 -4.96
N MET A 144 -29.45 6.93 -3.99
CA MET A 144 -29.77 7.10 -2.58
C MET A 144 -29.26 8.44 -2.02
N GLY A 145 -28.14 8.95 -2.53
CA GLY A 145 -27.57 10.23 -2.13
C GLY A 145 -28.49 11.39 -2.49
N LEU A 146 -29.06 11.39 -3.69
CA LEU A 146 -30.03 12.41 -4.12
C LEU A 146 -31.33 12.38 -3.32
N LEU A 147 -31.78 11.19 -2.92
CA LEU A 147 -32.99 11.05 -2.08
C LEU A 147 -32.80 11.65 -0.69
N VAL A 148 -31.62 11.47 -0.11
CA VAL A 148 -31.26 12.02 1.21
C VAL A 148 -30.94 13.51 1.11
N ALA A 149 -30.33 13.95 0.02
CA ALA A 149 -29.97 15.34 -0.22
C ALA A 149 -31.18 16.27 -0.10
N GLY A 150 -31.06 17.28 0.76
CA GLY A 150 -32.14 18.25 0.98
C GLY A 150 -33.32 17.73 1.82
N THR A 151 -33.21 16.57 2.47
CA THR A 151 -34.14 16.16 3.54
C THR A 151 -33.57 16.56 4.90
N LYS A 152 -34.36 17.24 5.73
CA LYS A 152 -33.99 17.57 7.12
C LYS A 152 -34.54 16.56 8.10
N TYR A 153 -35.67 15.94 7.76
CA TYR A 153 -36.39 15.01 8.60
C TYR A 153 -36.59 13.68 7.88
N ARG A 154 -36.54 12.58 8.64
CA ARG A 154 -36.77 11.21 8.11
C ARG A 154 -38.11 11.07 7.37
N GLY A 155 -39.16 11.75 7.84
CA GLY A 155 -40.47 11.71 7.20
C GLY A 155 -40.49 12.30 5.78
N GLU A 156 -39.65 13.29 5.48
CA GLU A 156 -39.54 13.87 4.13
C GLU A 156 -38.92 12.87 3.16
N PHE A 157 -37.92 12.11 3.61
CA PHE A 157 -37.33 11.02 2.84
C PHE A 157 -38.37 9.93 2.54
N GLU A 158 -39.13 9.50 3.55
CA GLU A 158 -40.19 8.49 3.36
C GLU A 158 -41.27 8.97 2.40
N GLU A 159 -41.65 10.25 2.45
CA GLU A 159 -42.63 10.84 1.53
C GLU A 159 -42.12 10.83 0.07
N ARG A 160 -40.84 11.17 -0.15
CA ARG A 160 -40.21 11.08 -1.48
C ARG A 160 -40.18 9.64 -1.99
N LEU A 161 -39.77 8.69 -1.14
CA LEU A 161 -39.74 7.27 -1.49
C LEU A 161 -41.15 6.75 -1.81
N LYS A 162 -42.16 7.18 -1.05
CA LYS A 162 -43.55 6.80 -1.29
C LYS A 162 -44.07 7.32 -2.64
N LYS A 163 -43.76 8.56 -3.00
CA LYS A 163 -44.10 9.14 -4.32
C LYS A 163 -43.46 8.34 -5.45
N LEU A 164 -42.18 7.98 -5.31
CA LEU A 164 -41.49 7.13 -6.28
C LEU A 164 -42.15 5.76 -6.42
N MET A 165 -42.53 5.11 -5.31
CA MET A 165 -43.21 3.82 -5.36
C MET A 165 -44.60 3.90 -6.00
N GLU A 166 -45.32 5.00 -5.82
CA GLU A 166 -46.61 5.22 -6.48
C GLU A 166 -46.45 5.40 -8.00
N GLU A 167 -45.40 6.08 -8.47
CA GLU A 167 -45.09 6.19 -9.91
C GLU A 167 -44.69 4.84 -10.51
N ILE A 168 -43.85 4.05 -9.81
CA ILE A 168 -43.43 2.72 -10.28
C ILE A 168 -44.64 1.79 -10.38
N LYS A 169 -45.56 1.85 -9.42
CA LYS A 169 -46.78 1.03 -9.43
C LYS A 169 -47.72 1.34 -10.60
N GLN A 170 -47.66 2.54 -11.17
CA GLN A 170 -48.46 2.91 -12.34
C GLN A 170 -47.87 2.44 -13.66
N SER A 171 -46.61 2.02 -13.68
CA SER A 171 -45.87 1.70 -14.89
C SER A 171 -45.18 0.33 -14.78
N ASP A 172 -45.79 -0.70 -15.37
CA ASP A 172 -45.25 -2.07 -15.38
C ASP A 172 -43.98 -2.23 -16.27
N GLU A 173 -43.58 -1.17 -16.96
CA GLU A 173 -42.40 -1.13 -17.83
C GLU A 173 -41.09 -0.90 -17.08
N ILE A 174 -41.12 -0.66 -15.76
CA ILE A 174 -39.93 -0.19 -15.02
C ILE A 174 -39.23 -1.34 -14.30
N ILE A 175 -37.91 -1.42 -14.48
CA ILE A 175 -37.01 -2.25 -13.69
C ILE A 175 -36.12 -1.31 -12.87
N LEU A 176 -36.23 -1.39 -11.55
CA LEU A 176 -35.44 -0.56 -10.65
C LEU A 176 -34.11 -1.25 -10.31
N PHE A 177 -32.98 -0.62 -10.64
CA PHE A 177 -31.67 -1.02 -10.13
C PHE A 177 -31.37 -0.25 -8.85
N ILE A 178 -31.12 -0.99 -7.78
CA ILE A 178 -30.77 -0.45 -6.47
C ILE A 178 -29.38 -0.97 -6.13
N ASP A 179 -28.41 -0.06 -6.04
CA ASP A 179 -27.11 -0.40 -5.48
C ASP A 179 -27.19 -0.41 -3.95
N GLU A 180 -26.37 -1.25 -3.33
CA GLU A 180 -26.33 -1.41 -1.86
C GLU A 180 -27.72 -1.60 -1.21
N VAL A 181 -28.51 -2.54 -1.72
CA VAL A 181 -29.93 -2.73 -1.30
C VAL A 181 -30.10 -2.96 0.20
N HIS A 182 -29.06 -3.43 0.87
CA HIS A 182 -29.07 -3.59 2.33
C HIS A 182 -29.26 -2.25 3.07
N THR A 183 -28.90 -1.10 2.48
CA THR A 183 -29.11 0.24 3.07
C THR A 183 -30.60 0.58 3.23
N LEU A 184 -31.44 0.09 2.32
CA LEU A 184 -32.90 0.24 2.37
C LEU A 184 -33.59 -0.79 3.27
N ILE A 185 -32.92 -1.94 3.53
CA ILE A 185 -33.50 -3.12 4.17
C ILE A 185 -33.05 -3.30 5.63
N GLY A 186 -31.82 -2.91 5.96
CA GLY A 186 -31.18 -3.11 7.27
C GLY A 186 -31.37 -1.90 8.19
N ALA A 187 -32.46 -1.84 8.97
CA ALA A 187 -32.66 -2.49 10.28
C ALA A 187 -32.06 -1.74 11.49
N GLY A 188 -32.74 -0.67 11.92
CA GLY A 188 -33.07 -0.36 13.33
C GLY A 188 -32.03 -0.25 14.44
N ALA A 189 -30.72 -0.44 14.21
CA ALA A 189 -29.74 -0.60 15.30
C ALA A 189 -28.58 0.42 15.32
N ALA A 190 -28.50 1.33 14.34
CA ALA A 190 -27.53 2.43 14.35
C ALA A 190 -28.27 3.77 14.22
N GLU A 191 -27.89 4.77 15.02
CA GLU A 191 -28.51 6.10 15.17
C GLU A 191 -28.61 6.97 13.89
N GLY A 192 -28.45 6.40 12.69
CA GLY A 192 -28.52 7.11 11.40
C GLY A 192 -29.03 6.30 10.22
N ALA A 193 -29.38 5.02 10.36
CA ALA A 193 -29.86 4.22 9.23
C ALA A 193 -31.30 4.59 8.83
N ILE A 194 -31.52 4.71 7.52
CA ILE A 194 -32.78 5.13 6.91
C ILE A 194 -33.66 3.87 6.72
N ASP A 195 -34.76 3.75 7.46
CA ASP A 195 -35.60 2.54 7.45
C ASP A 195 -36.71 2.60 6.38
N ALA A 196 -36.35 2.30 5.14
CA ALA A 196 -37.28 2.21 4.00
C ALA A 196 -38.01 0.84 3.91
N ALA A 197 -37.70 -0.10 4.80
CA ALA A 197 -38.12 -1.48 4.70
C ALA A 197 -39.64 -1.64 4.76
N ASN A 198 -40.32 -0.80 5.54
CA ASN A 198 -41.78 -0.82 5.70
C ASN A 198 -42.54 -0.42 4.42
N ILE A 199 -41.93 0.37 3.55
CA ILE A 199 -42.54 0.79 2.27
C ILE A 199 -42.26 -0.24 1.18
N LEU A 200 -41.05 -0.81 1.14
CA LEU A 200 -40.61 -1.73 0.09
C LEU A 200 -41.16 -3.15 0.26
N LYS A 201 -41.23 -3.67 1.49
CA LYS A 201 -41.68 -5.06 1.75
C LYS A 201 -43.08 -5.34 1.19
N PRO A 202 -44.09 -4.48 1.37
CA PRO A 202 -45.42 -4.72 0.80
C PRO A 202 -45.43 -4.71 -0.73
N ALA A 203 -44.66 -3.82 -1.37
CA ALA A 203 -44.57 -3.73 -2.84
C ALA A 203 -43.89 -4.97 -3.44
N LEU A 204 -42.79 -5.42 -2.84
CA LEU A 204 -42.10 -6.66 -3.21
C LEU A 204 -42.97 -7.91 -2.95
N ALA A 205 -43.70 -7.93 -1.82
CA ALA A 205 -44.57 -9.05 -1.47
C ALA A 205 -45.72 -9.22 -2.47
N ARG A 206 -46.32 -8.11 -2.93
CA ARG A 206 -47.40 -8.13 -3.94
C ARG A 206 -46.90 -8.31 -5.37
N GLY A 207 -45.58 -8.24 -5.61
CA GLY A 207 -45.00 -8.33 -6.96
C GLY A 207 -45.24 -7.08 -7.80
N GLU A 208 -45.60 -5.96 -7.15
CA GLU A 208 -45.83 -4.65 -7.78
C GLU A 208 -44.51 -3.93 -8.10
N LEU A 209 -43.40 -4.36 -7.46
CA LEU A 209 -42.07 -3.81 -7.68
C LEU A 209 -41.17 -4.90 -8.27
N GLN A 210 -40.63 -4.63 -9.46
CA GLN A 210 -39.56 -5.42 -10.06
C GLN A 210 -38.24 -4.67 -9.90
N CYS A 211 -37.28 -5.28 -9.19
CA CYS A 211 -35.98 -4.67 -8.95
C CYS A 211 -34.81 -5.64 -9.08
N ILE A 212 -33.66 -5.07 -9.40
CA ILE A 212 -32.34 -5.70 -9.39
C ILE A 212 -31.59 -5.09 -8.22
N GLY A 213 -31.17 -5.92 -7.28
CA GLY A 213 -30.44 -5.46 -6.11
C GLY A 213 -28.98 -5.85 -6.13
N ALA A 214 -28.05 -4.94 -5.86
CA ALA A 214 -26.65 -5.27 -5.61
C ALA A 214 -26.31 -5.19 -4.11
N THR A 215 -25.54 -6.15 -3.59
CA THR A 215 -25.10 -6.16 -2.19
C THR A 215 -23.88 -7.07 -1.99
N THR A 216 -23.20 -6.99 -0.85
CA THR A 216 -22.12 -7.92 -0.50
C THR A 216 -22.65 -9.23 0.08
N LEU A 217 -21.81 -10.28 0.09
CA LEU A 217 -22.19 -11.58 0.65
C LEU A 217 -22.56 -11.49 2.14
N ASP A 218 -21.82 -10.67 2.90
CA ASP A 218 -22.02 -10.49 4.32
C ASP A 218 -23.34 -9.77 4.63
N GLU A 219 -23.66 -8.72 3.88
CA GLU A 219 -24.90 -7.97 4.02
C GLU A 219 -26.12 -8.78 3.58
N TYR A 220 -25.99 -9.55 2.51
CA TYR A 220 -27.04 -10.46 2.06
C TYR A 220 -27.43 -11.44 3.17
N ARG A 221 -26.42 -12.09 3.79
CA ARG A 221 -26.63 -13.03 4.92
C ARG A 221 -27.23 -12.35 6.14
N LYS A 222 -26.84 -11.11 6.44
CA LYS A 222 -27.31 -10.39 7.63
C LYS A 222 -28.73 -9.87 7.48
N HIS A 223 -29.09 -9.34 6.31
CA HIS A 223 -30.31 -8.54 6.13
C HIS A 223 -31.35 -9.17 5.20
N VAL A 224 -30.93 -9.94 4.19
CA VAL A 224 -31.85 -10.50 3.18
C VAL A 224 -32.20 -11.95 3.48
N GLU A 225 -31.21 -12.79 3.80
CA GLU A 225 -31.41 -14.23 4.06
C GLU A 225 -32.13 -14.49 5.39
N LYS A 226 -31.98 -13.60 6.37
CA LYS A 226 -32.69 -13.71 7.67
C LYS A 226 -34.16 -13.29 7.61
N ASP A 227 -34.58 -12.53 6.59
CA ASP A 227 -35.95 -12.03 6.48
C ASP A 227 -36.77 -12.92 5.51
N PRO A 228 -37.76 -13.68 6.03
CA PRO A 228 -38.56 -14.59 5.20
C PRO A 228 -39.37 -13.90 4.11
N ALA A 229 -39.68 -12.60 4.24
CA ALA A 229 -40.41 -11.86 3.22
C ALA A 229 -39.55 -11.58 1.98
N LEU A 230 -38.27 -11.25 2.21
CA LEU A 230 -37.32 -10.87 1.17
C LEU A 230 -36.69 -12.10 0.51
N GLU A 231 -36.36 -13.13 1.29
CA GLU A 231 -35.84 -14.41 0.77
C GLU A 231 -36.81 -15.07 -0.24
N ARG A 232 -38.12 -14.85 -0.07
CA ARG A 232 -39.15 -15.34 -0.99
C ARG A 232 -39.31 -14.50 -2.26
N ARG A 233 -38.60 -13.38 -2.40
CA ARG A 233 -38.71 -12.46 -3.54
C ARG A 233 -37.39 -12.27 -4.27
N PHE A 234 -36.27 -12.26 -3.54
CA PHE A 234 -34.95 -12.17 -4.11
C PHE A 234 -34.38 -13.54 -4.48
N GLN A 235 -33.76 -13.62 -5.65
CA GLN A 235 -32.98 -14.77 -6.09
C GLN A 235 -31.50 -14.37 -6.15
N PRO A 236 -30.61 -15.04 -5.40
CA PRO A 236 -29.18 -14.71 -5.42
C PRO A 236 -28.53 -15.07 -6.77
N VAL A 237 -27.72 -14.15 -7.28
CA VAL A 237 -26.84 -14.30 -8.45
C VAL A 237 -25.43 -13.98 -8.00
N LYS A 238 -24.54 -14.98 -8.03
CA LYS A 238 -23.14 -14.79 -7.63
C LYS A 238 -22.37 -14.08 -8.73
N VAL A 239 -21.68 -13.01 -8.37
CA VAL A 239 -20.79 -12.24 -9.25
C VAL A 239 -19.35 -12.49 -8.77
N PRO A 240 -18.59 -13.35 -9.45
CA PRO A 240 -17.19 -13.58 -9.10
C PRO A 240 -16.31 -12.40 -9.52
N GLU A 241 -15.15 -12.27 -8.89
CA GLU A 241 -14.04 -11.46 -9.38
C GLU A 241 -13.66 -11.95 -10.80
N PRO A 242 -13.49 -11.04 -11.78
CA PRO A 242 -13.08 -11.41 -13.13
C PRO A 242 -11.65 -11.96 -13.15
N SER A 243 -11.35 -12.74 -14.18
CA SER A 243 -9.98 -13.20 -14.42
C SER A 243 -9.06 -12.04 -14.85
N VAL A 244 -7.75 -12.27 -14.77
CA VAL A 244 -6.75 -11.28 -15.23
C VAL A 244 -6.93 -10.98 -16.72
N ASP A 245 -7.22 -12.00 -17.53
CA ASP A 245 -7.41 -11.85 -18.98
C ASP A 245 -8.69 -11.06 -19.31
N GLU A 246 -9.81 -11.38 -18.66
CA GLU A 246 -11.05 -10.60 -18.76
C GLU A 246 -10.83 -9.14 -18.33
N THR A 247 -10.04 -8.93 -17.27
CA THR A 247 -9.72 -7.57 -16.82
C THR A 247 -8.92 -6.80 -17.87
N ILE A 248 -7.96 -7.43 -18.56
CA ILE A 248 -7.21 -6.77 -19.64
C ILE A 248 -8.16 -6.32 -20.76
N GLU A 249 -9.16 -7.13 -21.10
CA GLU A 249 -10.17 -6.74 -22.10
C GLU A 249 -11.06 -5.60 -21.61
N ILE A 250 -11.46 -5.60 -20.33
CA ILE A 250 -12.17 -4.47 -19.70
C ILE A 250 -11.34 -3.20 -19.81
N LEU A 251 -10.05 -3.24 -19.46
CA LEU A 251 -9.16 -2.08 -19.52
C LEU A 251 -8.96 -1.57 -20.95
N ARG A 252 -8.93 -2.46 -21.94
CA ARG A 252 -8.89 -2.08 -23.37
C ARG A 252 -10.17 -1.37 -23.79
N GLY A 253 -11.33 -1.81 -23.30
CA GLY A 253 -12.61 -1.13 -23.53
C GLY A 253 -12.65 0.28 -22.91
N LEU A 254 -12.07 0.45 -21.73
CA LEU A 254 -12.04 1.74 -21.02
C LEU A 254 -10.97 2.71 -21.52
N ARG A 255 -9.99 2.23 -22.30
CA ARG A 255 -8.79 2.97 -22.72
C ARG A 255 -9.13 4.34 -23.31
N GLU A 256 -9.97 4.40 -24.33
CA GLU A 256 -10.26 5.65 -25.06
C GLU A 256 -10.82 6.74 -24.16
N ARG A 257 -11.69 6.36 -23.21
CA ARG A 257 -12.30 7.30 -22.26
C ARG A 257 -11.26 7.95 -21.35
N TYR A 258 -10.34 7.16 -20.81
CA TYR A 258 -9.24 7.67 -19.99
C TYR A 258 -8.21 8.46 -20.83
N GLU A 259 -7.95 8.06 -22.07
CA GLU A 259 -7.07 8.81 -22.98
C GLU A 259 -7.63 10.21 -23.27
N ILE A 260 -8.94 10.34 -23.52
CA ILE A 260 -9.60 11.64 -23.73
C ILE A 260 -9.59 12.47 -22.44
N HIS A 261 -9.94 11.85 -21.31
CA HIS A 261 -10.02 12.55 -20.02
C HIS A 261 -8.65 13.11 -19.60
N HIS A 262 -7.60 12.29 -19.71
CA HIS A 262 -6.24 12.65 -19.31
C HIS A 262 -5.42 13.33 -20.40
N LYS A 263 -5.88 13.33 -21.66
CA LYS A 263 -5.18 13.85 -22.83
C LYS A 263 -3.81 13.19 -23.04
N LEU A 264 -3.76 11.87 -22.93
CA LEU A 264 -2.55 11.06 -23.05
C LEU A 264 -2.89 9.70 -23.69
N ARG A 265 -1.88 8.88 -23.99
CA ARG A 265 -2.09 7.51 -24.52
C ARG A 265 -1.60 6.45 -23.56
N TYR A 266 -2.29 5.31 -23.51
CA TYR A 266 -1.85 4.13 -22.75
C TYR A 266 -1.23 3.09 -23.67
N THR A 267 -0.10 2.51 -23.30
CA THR A 267 0.47 1.36 -24.04
C THR A 267 -0.28 0.07 -23.70
N ASP A 268 -0.36 -0.88 -24.62
CA ASP A 268 -0.97 -2.18 -24.32
C ASP A 268 -0.24 -2.91 -23.18
N ASP A 269 1.08 -2.76 -23.11
CA ASP A 269 1.90 -3.28 -22.02
C ASP A 269 1.52 -2.67 -20.66
N SER A 270 1.18 -1.37 -20.62
CA SER A 270 0.71 -0.73 -19.38
C SER A 270 -0.62 -1.30 -18.88
N LEU A 271 -1.55 -1.62 -19.79
CA LEU A 271 -2.83 -2.23 -19.41
C LEU A 271 -2.65 -3.66 -18.89
N ILE A 272 -1.80 -4.44 -19.56
CA ILE A 272 -1.43 -5.81 -19.13
C ILE A 272 -0.75 -5.76 -17.76
N ALA A 273 0.17 -4.81 -17.57
CA ALA A 273 0.85 -4.61 -16.30
C ALA A 273 -0.13 -4.22 -15.19
N ALA A 274 -1.06 -3.30 -15.45
CA ALA A 274 -2.06 -2.88 -14.47
C ALA A 274 -2.89 -4.08 -13.95
N ALA A 275 -3.35 -4.95 -14.84
CA ALA A 275 -4.11 -6.15 -14.45
C ALA A 275 -3.25 -7.17 -13.69
N LYS A 276 -2.06 -7.51 -14.19
CA LYS A 276 -1.19 -8.52 -13.56
C LYS A 276 -0.62 -8.05 -12.22
N LEU A 277 -0.12 -6.82 -12.16
CA LEU A 277 0.52 -6.28 -10.96
C LEU A 277 -0.51 -6.01 -9.86
N SER A 278 -1.69 -5.48 -10.21
CA SER A 278 -2.77 -5.32 -9.22
C SER A 278 -3.26 -6.65 -8.66
N TYR A 279 -3.37 -7.70 -9.49
CA TYR A 279 -3.71 -9.04 -9.02
C TYR A 279 -2.66 -9.62 -8.06
N GLN A 280 -1.38 -9.44 -8.37
CA GLN A 280 -0.28 -10.01 -7.61
C GLN A 280 0.04 -9.27 -6.31
N TYR A 281 -0.04 -7.94 -6.32
CA TYR A 281 0.50 -7.10 -5.25
C TYR A 281 -0.57 -6.36 -4.43
N ILE A 282 -1.78 -6.17 -4.97
CA ILE A 282 -2.88 -5.47 -4.27
C ILE A 282 -3.95 -6.51 -3.91
N SER A 283 -3.92 -6.97 -2.66
CA SER A 283 -4.77 -8.06 -2.16
C SER A 283 -6.00 -7.61 -1.38
N ASP A 284 -6.05 -6.34 -0.94
CA ASP A 284 -7.15 -5.76 -0.16
C ASP A 284 -8.35 -5.32 -1.03
N ARG A 285 -8.15 -5.27 -2.35
CA ARG A 285 -9.16 -4.91 -3.35
C ARG A 285 -9.30 -6.01 -4.41
N PHE A 286 -10.42 -5.99 -5.11
CA PHE A 286 -10.77 -6.98 -6.14
C PHE A 286 -10.67 -6.37 -7.54
N LEU A 287 -10.41 -7.21 -8.55
CA LEU A 287 -10.53 -6.84 -9.95
C LEU A 287 -12.00 -6.60 -10.33
N PRO A 288 -12.29 -5.75 -11.33
CA PRO A 288 -11.36 -4.93 -12.12
C PRO A 288 -11.01 -3.57 -11.48
N ASP A 289 -11.73 -3.15 -10.44
CA ASP A 289 -11.62 -1.83 -9.78
C ASP A 289 -10.18 -1.39 -9.48
N LYS A 290 -9.41 -2.24 -8.79
CA LYS A 290 -8.01 -1.94 -8.47
C LYS A 290 -7.11 -1.70 -9.70
N ALA A 291 -7.42 -2.32 -10.84
CA ALA A 291 -6.63 -2.16 -12.06
C ALA A 291 -7.02 -0.87 -12.80
N ILE A 292 -8.31 -0.49 -12.74
CA ILE A 292 -8.82 0.76 -13.26
C ILE A 292 -8.22 1.94 -12.48
N ASP A 293 -8.21 1.86 -11.15
CA ASP A 293 -7.62 2.89 -10.30
C ASP A 293 -6.13 3.11 -10.61
N LEU A 294 -5.36 2.03 -10.86
CA LEU A 294 -3.94 2.14 -11.24
C LEU A 294 -3.74 2.89 -12.56
N ILE A 295 -4.59 2.64 -13.55
CA ILE A 295 -4.53 3.31 -14.86
C ILE A 295 -4.91 4.78 -14.74
N ASP A 296 -5.92 5.08 -13.92
CA ASP A 296 -6.37 6.45 -13.67
C ASP A 296 -5.28 7.27 -12.95
N GLU A 297 -4.69 6.71 -11.90
CA GLU A 297 -3.59 7.36 -11.18
C GLU A 297 -2.33 7.51 -12.06
N ALA A 298 -2.02 6.50 -12.89
CA ALA A 298 -0.90 6.59 -13.85
C ALA A 298 -1.12 7.69 -14.87
N GLY A 299 -2.34 7.79 -15.39
CA GLY A 299 -2.70 8.85 -16.31
C GLY A 299 -2.54 10.23 -15.67
N SER A 300 -3.12 10.41 -14.48
CA SER A 300 -3.02 11.67 -13.72
C SER A 300 -1.57 12.04 -13.42
N ARG A 301 -0.75 11.07 -13.00
CA ARG A 301 0.67 11.27 -12.66
C ARG A 301 1.52 11.67 -13.87
N VAL A 302 1.39 10.95 -14.99
CA VAL A 302 2.14 11.26 -16.22
C VAL A 302 1.74 12.64 -16.73
N ARG A 303 0.45 12.94 -16.75
CA ARG A 303 -0.05 14.26 -17.10
C ARG A 303 0.52 15.36 -16.20
N LEU A 304 0.54 15.13 -14.89
CA LEU A 304 1.13 16.09 -13.95
C LEU A 304 2.60 16.32 -14.24
N ARG A 305 3.41 15.27 -14.44
CA ARG A 305 4.83 15.39 -14.79
C ARG A 305 5.05 16.22 -16.06
N HIS A 306 4.27 15.98 -17.11
CA HIS A 306 4.35 16.75 -18.35
C HIS A 306 3.84 18.20 -18.22
N ALA A 307 2.95 18.47 -17.27
CA ALA A 307 2.51 19.82 -16.94
C ALA A 307 3.50 20.60 -16.04
N GLN A 308 4.52 19.93 -15.47
CA GLN A 308 5.50 20.61 -14.63
C GLN A 308 6.44 21.47 -15.48
N VAL A 309 6.71 22.66 -14.96
CA VAL A 309 7.80 23.53 -15.45
C VAL A 309 9.12 22.75 -15.35
N PRO A 310 9.99 22.80 -16.37
CA PRO A 310 11.29 22.13 -16.36
C PRO A 310 12.08 22.38 -15.07
N GLU A 311 12.85 21.39 -14.62
CA GLU A 311 13.60 21.46 -13.37
C GLU A 311 14.56 22.66 -13.34
N GLU A 312 15.23 22.93 -14.46
CA GLU A 312 16.06 24.12 -14.67
C GLU A 312 15.31 25.43 -14.39
N ALA A 313 14.07 25.55 -14.88
CA ALA A 313 13.25 26.74 -14.67
C ALA A 313 12.72 26.85 -13.23
N ARG A 314 12.57 25.73 -12.50
CA ARG A 314 12.25 25.75 -11.07
C ARG A 314 13.43 26.18 -10.19
N GLU A 315 14.65 25.80 -10.55
CA GLU A 315 15.85 26.25 -9.85
C GLU A 315 16.03 27.76 -10.02
N LEU A 316 15.88 28.26 -11.25
CA LEU A 316 15.91 29.69 -11.53
C LEU A 316 14.78 30.46 -10.81
N ASP A 317 13.58 29.88 -10.65
CA ASP A 317 12.49 30.50 -9.86
C ASP A 317 12.82 30.58 -8.36
N LYS A 318 13.55 29.59 -7.80
CA LYS A 318 14.06 29.68 -6.42
C LYS A 318 15.09 30.80 -6.28
N GLU A 319 16.03 30.91 -7.22
CA GLU A 319 17.03 31.98 -7.24
C GLU A 319 16.36 33.35 -7.39
N LEU A 320 15.35 33.47 -8.25
CA LEU A 320 14.56 34.68 -8.44
C LEU A 320 13.87 35.13 -7.15
N LYS A 321 13.30 34.20 -6.37
CA LYS A 321 12.68 34.51 -5.07
C LYS A 321 13.70 35.05 -4.06
N GLN A 322 14.90 34.46 -4.04
CA GLN A 322 15.97 34.92 -3.17
C GLN A 322 16.43 36.33 -3.55
N ILE A 323 16.71 36.57 -4.83
CA ILE A 323 17.10 37.90 -5.34
C ILE A 323 16.01 38.95 -5.11
N THR A 324 14.73 38.58 -5.25
CA THR A 324 13.61 39.49 -4.98
C THR A 324 13.57 39.90 -3.51
N LYS A 325 13.85 38.96 -2.60
CA LYS A 325 13.94 39.23 -1.16
C LYS A 325 15.13 40.15 -0.86
N ASP A 326 16.31 39.82 -1.38
CA ASP A 326 17.54 40.60 -1.19
C ASP A 326 17.41 42.02 -1.75
N LYS A 327 16.73 42.17 -2.90
CA LYS A 327 16.40 43.47 -3.50
C LYS A 327 15.49 44.29 -2.59
N ASN A 328 14.43 43.69 -2.06
CA ASN A 328 13.51 44.37 -1.15
C ASN A 328 14.20 44.78 0.17
N GLU A 329 15.12 43.98 0.65
CA GLU A 329 15.97 44.31 1.82
C GLU A 329 16.92 45.47 1.50
N ALA A 330 17.59 45.47 0.33
CA ALA A 330 18.44 46.57 -0.12
C ALA A 330 17.65 47.88 -0.28
N VAL A 331 16.44 47.83 -0.85
CA VAL A 331 15.54 48.99 -0.96
C VAL A 331 15.13 49.52 0.42
N ARG A 332 14.82 48.63 1.38
CA ARG A 332 14.53 49.02 2.77
C ARG A 332 15.73 49.63 3.48
N GLY A 333 16.93 49.10 3.19
CA GLY A 333 18.20 49.61 3.69
C GLY A 333 18.68 50.90 3.00
N GLN A 334 17.92 51.44 2.04
CA GLN A 334 18.28 52.60 1.20
C GLN A 334 19.57 52.43 0.39
N ASP A 335 19.99 51.19 0.14
CA ASP A 335 21.13 50.87 -0.71
C ASP A 335 20.65 50.74 -2.17
N PHE A 336 20.56 51.89 -2.84
CA PHE A 336 19.99 52.00 -4.19
C PHE A 336 20.90 51.43 -5.29
N GLU A 337 22.21 51.41 -5.10
CA GLU A 337 23.16 50.81 -6.05
C GLU A 337 22.99 49.29 -6.08
N LYS A 338 23.04 48.65 -4.91
CA LYS A 338 22.82 47.20 -4.77
C LYS A 338 21.42 46.78 -5.21
N ALA A 339 20.40 47.59 -4.92
CA ALA A 339 19.05 47.36 -5.40
C ALA A 339 18.93 47.43 -6.95
N GLY A 340 19.74 48.27 -7.60
CA GLY A 340 19.83 48.37 -9.05
C GLY A 340 20.39 47.09 -9.68
N GLU A 341 21.54 46.61 -9.18
CA GLU A 341 22.18 45.37 -9.65
C GLU A 341 21.25 44.15 -9.49
N LEU A 342 20.59 44.03 -8.33
CA LEU A 342 19.66 42.93 -8.05
C LEU A 342 18.39 43.00 -8.93
N ARG A 343 17.94 44.20 -9.31
CA ARG A 343 16.82 44.39 -10.24
C ARG A 343 17.18 43.94 -11.66
N ASP A 344 18.38 44.26 -12.12
CA ASP A 344 18.82 43.88 -13.46
C ASP A 344 19.01 42.35 -13.55
N ARG A 345 19.53 41.73 -12.48
CA ARG A 345 19.62 40.27 -12.36
C ARG A 345 18.27 39.58 -12.24
N GLU A 346 17.31 40.18 -11.54
CA GLU A 346 15.91 39.71 -11.52
C GLU A 346 15.28 39.71 -12.93
N MET A 347 15.55 40.75 -13.72
CA MET A 347 15.05 40.84 -15.10
C MET A 347 15.68 39.79 -16.01
N GLU A 348 16.98 39.52 -15.85
CA GLU A 348 17.69 38.47 -16.57
C GLU A 348 17.13 37.07 -16.26
N LEU A 349 16.97 36.73 -14.96
CA LEU A 349 16.41 35.45 -14.54
C LEU A 349 14.96 35.27 -15.02
N LYS A 350 14.13 36.32 -14.97
CA LYS A 350 12.77 36.28 -15.52
C LYS A 350 12.76 36.01 -17.02
N ALA A 351 13.69 36.59 -17.78
CA ALA A 351 13.82 36.35 -19.21
C ALA A 351 14.24 34.90 -19.49
N GLN A 352 15.20 34.36 -18.73
CA GLN A 352 15.64 32.96 -18.85
C GLN A 352 14.52 31.97 -18.53
N ILE A 353 13.77 32.18 -17.44
CA ILE A 353 12.63 31.34 -17.06
C ILE A 353 11.56 31.36 -18.16
N THR A 354 11.24 32.53 -18.70
CA THR A 354 10.23 32.67 -19.76
C THR A 354 10.67 31.95 -21.04
N ALA A 355 11.95 32.11 -21.43
CA ALA A 355 12.50 31.41 -22.59
C ALA A 355 12.49 29.89 -22.43
N LEU A 356 12.79 29.36 -21.24
CA LEU A 356 12.73 27.92 -20.95
C LEU A 356 11.29 27.38 -20.97
N ILE A 357 10.34 28.13 -20.40
CA ILE A 357 8.92 27.77 -20.41
C ILE A 357 8.38 27.78 -21.83
N ASP A 358 8.71 28.79 -22.63
CA ASP A 358 8.22 28.90 -24.01
C ASP A 358 8.85 27.85 -24.92
N LYS A 359 10.15 27.55 -24.75
CA LYS A 359 10.80 26.41 -25.42
C LYS A 359 10.14 25.08 -25.08
N SER A 360 9.81 24.86 -23.80
CA SER A 360 9.08 23.66 -23.35
C SER A 360 7.67 23.61 -23.95
N LYS A 361 6.95 24.73 -24.01
CA LYS A 361 5.62 24.81 -24.64
C LYS A 361 5.67 24.60 -26.15
N GLU A 362 6.68 25.10 -26.84
CA GLU A 362 6.88 24.90 -28.28
C GLU A 362 7.22 23.45 -28.59
N MET A 363 8.08 22.80 -27.80
CA MET A 363 8.31 21.35 -27.89
C MET A 363 7.02 20.56 -27.68
N ASN A 364 6.27 20.87 -26.61
CA ASN A 364 5.00 20.20 -26.32
C ASN A 364 3.95 20.42 -27.43
N LYS A 365 3.87 21.63 -28.02
CA LYS A 365 2.95 21.92 -29.13
C LYS A 365 3.37 21.22 -30.42
N ALA A 366 4.65 21.22 -30.74
CA ALA A 366 5.19 20.52 -31.91
C ALA A 366 4.90 19.02 -31.82
N GLU A 367 5.08 18.40 -30.63
CA GLU A 367 4.75 16.99 -30.38
C GLU A 367 3.25 16.70 -30.51
N THR A 368 2.39 17.66 -30.13
CA THR A 368 0.92 17.52 -30.20
C THR A 368 0.38 17.67 -31.63
N GLU A 369 0.97 18.56 -32.45
CA GLU A 369 0.53 18.82 -33.84
C GLU A 369 0.96 17.72 -34.83
N SER A 370 2.00 16.93 -34.51
CA SER A 370 2.44 15.77 -35.31
C SER A 370 1.59 14.50 -35.14
N GLY A 371 0.52 14.51 -34.32
CA GLY A 371 -0.50 13.44 -34.28
C GLY A 371 -0.09 12.07 -33.69
N GLU A 372 1.20 11.81 -33.46
CA GLU A 372 1.69 10.48 -33.07
C GLU A 372 2.22 10.34 -31.63
N THR A 373 2.57 11.41 -30.91
CA THR A 373 3.27 11.27 -29.60
C THR A 373 2.77 12.27 -28.55
N GLY A 374 1.55 12.07 -28.05
CA GLY A 374 1.18 12.64 -26.75
C GLY A 374 1.91 11.94 -25.59
N PRO A 375 1.87 12.50 -24.37
CA PRO A 375 2.39 11.82 -23.18
C PRO A 375 1.84 10.39 -23.11
N MET A 376 2.73 9.43 -22.84
CA MET A 376 2.42 8.00 -22.93
C MET A 376 2.67 7.32 -21.59
N VAL A 377 1.74 6.48 -21.16
CA VAL A 377 1.86 5.67 -19.95
C VAL A 377 2.50 4.33 -20.33
N HIS A 378 3.64 4.03 -19.70
CA HIS A 378 4.37 2.78 -19.88
C HIS A 378 4.20 1.83 -18.69
N GLU A 379 4.66 0.58 -18.84
CA GLU A 379 4.71 -0.41 -17.75
C GLU A 379 5.39 0.14 -16.48
N SER A 380 6.47 0.92 -16.64
CA SER A 380 7.23 1.51 -15.53
C SER A 380 6.41 2.47 -14.67
N ASP A 381 5.48 3.22 -15.26
CA ASP A 381 4.64 4.16 -14.51
C ASP A 381 3.64 3.42 -13.61
N ILE A 382 3.09 2.31 -14.12
CA ILE A 382 2.23 1.41 -13.34
C ILE A 382 3.04 0.76 -12.21
N GLN A 383 4.24 0.25 -12.49
CA GLN A 383 5.11 -0.34 -11.47
C GLN A 383 5.42 0.65 -10.33
N HIS A 384 5.71 1.91 -10.67
CA HIS A 384 5.95 2.95 -9.67
C HIS A 384 4.71 3.20 -8.80
N ILE A 385 3.50 3.23 -9.37
CA ILE A 385 2.28 3.48 -8.58
C ILE A 385 1.98 2.29 -7.68
N VAL A 386 2.06 1.06 -8.19
CA VAL A 386 1.92 -0.13 -7.36
C VAL A 386 2.92 -0.07 -6.22
N SER A 387 4.19 0.29 -6.50
CA SER A 387 5.21 0.45 -5.47
C SER A 387 4.86 1.51 -4.43
N SER A 388 4.32 2.66 -4.85
CA SER A 388 3.90 3.72 -3.96
C SER A 388 2.72 3.32 -3.07
N TRP A 389 1.74 2.58 -3.60
CA TRP A 389 0.56 2.14 -2.84
C TRP A 389 0.88 1.04 -1.85
N THR A 390 1.68 0.08 -2.29
CA THR A 390 1.90 -1.17 -1.57
C THR A 390 3.21 -1.15 -0.76
N GLY A 391 4.11 -0.20 -1.02
CA GLY A 391 5.47 -0.16 -0.48
C GLY A 391 6.43 -1.15 -1.16
N ILE A 392 6.02 -1.74 -2.28
CA ILE A 392 6.67 -2.90 -2.91
C ILE A 392 7.54 -2.46 -4.07
N PRO A 393 8.84 -2.75 -4.10
CA PRO A 393 9.62 -2.55 -5.32
C PRO A 393 9.21 -3.60 -6.38
N VAL A 394 8.29 -3.20 -7.26
CA VAL A 394 7.78 -4.01 -8.39
C VAL A 394 8.63 -3.83 -9.66
N GLU A 395 9.52 -2.85 -9.67
CA GLU A 395 10.45 -2.63 -10.77
C GLU A 395 11.28 -3.91 -11.03
N LYS A 396 11.48 -4.24 -12.30
CA LYS A 396 12.42 -5.31 -12.70
C LYS A 396 13.74 -5.01 -12.01
N VAL A 397 14.38 -6.03 -11.43
CA VAL A 397 15.64 -5.91 -10.70
C VAL A 397 16.59 -5.02 -11.49
N SER A 398 16.75 -3.77 -11.05
CA SER A 398 17.66 -2.83 -11.68
C SER A 398 19.08 -3.42 -11.60
N THR A 399 19.99 -2.98 -12.46
CA THR A 399 21.41 -3.28 -12.31
C THR A 399 21.89 -2.99 -10.90
N ASP A 400 21.36 -1.91 -10.29
CA ASP A 400 21.68 -1.50 -8.93
C ASP A 400 21.14 -2.46 -7.86
N GLU A 401 19.95 -3.04 -8.06
CA GLU A 401 19.40 -4.05 -7.15
C GLU A 401 20.12 -5.39 -7.27
N SER A 402 20.50 -5.78 -8.49
CA SER A 402 21.29 -6.99 -8.74
C SER A 402 22.64 -6.89 -8.02
N ASP A 403 23.31 -5.74 -8.16
CA ASP A 403 24.57 -5.46 -7.48
C ASP A 403 24.42 -5.42 -5.96
N LYS A 404 23.32 -4.84 -5.45
CA LYS A 404 23.00 -4.89 -4.02
C LYS A 404 22.90 -6.33 -3.55
N LEU A 405 22.11 -7.18 -4.22
CA LEU A 405 21.89 -8.58 -3.84
C LEU A 405 23.15 -9.44 -3.95
N LEU A 406 24.04 -9.14 -4.90
CA LEU A 406 25.34 -9.79 -5.00
C LEU A 406 26.28 -9.40 -3.86
N LYS A 407 26.14 -8.18 -3.32
CA LYS A 407 26.90 -7.67 -2.16
C LYS A 407 26.13 -7.80 -0.85
N MET A 408 25.10 -8.66 -0.80
CA MET A 408 24.26 -8.85 0.37
C MET A 408 25.07 -9.38 1.56
N GLU A 409 25.91 -10.39 1.33
CA GLU A 409 26.78 -10.96 2.36
C GLU A 409 27.68 -9.90 2.99
N GLU A 410 28.37 -9.11 2.16
CA GLU A 410 29.28 -8.04 2.63
C GLU A 410 28.52 -6.97 3.43
N THR A 411 27.32 -6.61 2.99
CA THR A 411 26.52 -5.57 3.65
C THR A 411 25.99 -6.05 5.00
N LEU A 412 25.51 -7.29 5.08
CA LEU A 412 25.05 -7.89 6.33
C LEU A 412 26.20 -8.05 7.34
N HIS A 413 27.41 -8.41 6.86
CA HIS A 413 28.59 -8.55 7.71
C HIS A 413 29.11 -7.25 8.34
N LYS A 414 28.71 -6.07 7.83
CA LYS A 414 29.03 -4.79 8.49
C LYS A 414 28.40 -4.66 9.88
N ARG A 415 27.27 -5.35 10.11
CA ARG A 415 26.50 -5.28 11.35
C ARG A 415 26.42 -6.60 12.09
N VAL A 416 26.41 -7.71 11.36
CA VAL A 416 26.39 -9.06 11.92
C VAL A 416 27.80 -9.62 11.88
N ILE A 417 28.46 -9.61 13.05
CA ILE A 417 29.81 -10.13 13.21
C ILE A 417 29.78 -11.64 13.44
N GLY A 418 30.67 -12.35 12.75
CA GLY A 418 30.71 -13.80 12.70
C GLY A 418 29.51 -14.38 11.94
N GLN A 419 29.18 -15.63 12.25
CA GLN A 419 28.01 -16.33 11.69
C GLN A 419 27.99 -16.38 10.14
N ASP A 420 29.15 -16.51 9.51
CA ASP A 420 29.31 -16.47 8.04
C ASP A 420 28.40 -17.44 7.30
N GLU A 421 28.18 -18.61 7.88
CA GLU A 421 27.30 -19.63 7.32
C GLU A 421 25.82 -19.24 7.36
N ALA A 422 25.40 -18.56 8.42
CA ALA A 422 24.03 -18.05 8.55
C ALA A 422 23.77 -16.98 7.48
N VAL A 423 24.69 -16.01 7.34
CA VAL A 423 24.58 -14.94 6.34
C VAL A 423 24.56 -15.53 4.92
N LYS A 424 25.48 -16.44 4.59
CA LYS A 424 25.52 -17.09 3.26
C LYS A 424 24.24 -17.88 2.95
N ALA A 425 23.68 -18.61 3.93
CA ALA A 425 22.46 -19.40 3.74
C ALA A 425 21.24 -18.50 3.45
N ILE A 426 21.13 -17.38 4.18
CA ILE A 426 20.05 -16.41 3.98
C ILE A 426 20.20 -15.70 2.65
N SER A 427 21.38 -15.16 2.34
CA SER A 427 21.62 -14.46 1.08
C SER A 427 21.35 -15.36 -0.13
N ARG A 428 21.67 -16.66 -0.06
CA ARG A 428 21.32 -17.63 -1.11
C ARG A 428 19.80 -17.79 -1.25
N SER A 429 19.10 -17.94 -0.14
CA SER A 429 17.65 -18.16 -0.13
C SER A 429 16.87 -16.95 -0.65
N VAL A 430 17.26 -15.74 -0.22
CA VAL A 430 16.68 -14.47 -0.68
C VAL A 430 16.93 -14.25 -2.17
N ARG A 431 18.14 -14.53 -2.66
CA ARG A 431 18.45 -14.47 -4.10
C ARG A 431 17.58 -15.41 -4.93
N ARG A 432 17.35 -16.66 -4.47
CA ARG A 432 16.45 -17.60 -5.17
C ARG A 432 15.03 -17.07 -5.28
N ALA A 433 14.52 -16.44 -4.22
CA ALA A 433 13.18 -15.85 -4.19
C ALA A 433 13.07 -14.68 -5.18
N ARG A 434 14.06 -13.77 -5.20
CA ARG A 434 14.03 -12.57 -6.06
C ARG A 434 14.15 -12.88 -7.55
N VAL A 435 14.85 -13.94 -7.93
CA VAL A 435 14.96 -14.40 -9.34
C VAL A 435 13.71 -15.17 -9.80
N GLY A 436 12.70 -15.33 -8.93
CA GLY A 436 11.44 -15.99 -9.29
C GLY A 436 11.54 -17.51 -9.42
N LEU A 437 12.60 -18.12 -8.89
CA LEU A 437 12.76 -19.59 -8.86
C LEU A 437 11.96 -20.26 -7.74
N LYS A 438 11.29 -19.48 -6.90
CA LYS A 438 10.45 -19.95 -5.79
C LYS A 438 8.98 -19.96 -6.20
N SER A 439 8.20 -20.87 -5.59
CA SER A 439 6.75 -20.92 -5.79
C SER A 439 6.09 -19.58 -5.37
N PRO A 440 5.21 -19.01 -6.21
CA PRO A 440 4.57 -17.71 -5.94
C PRO A 440 3.53 -17.76 -4.82
N ASN A 441 3.16 -18.95 -4.35
CA ASN A 441 2.19 -19.14 -3.26
C ASN A 441 2.85 -19.31 -1.89
N ARG A 442 4.15 -19.05 -1.75
CA ARG A 442 4.85 -19.17 -0.47
C ARG A 442 5.46 -17.83 -0.07
N PRO A 443 5.74 -17.60 1.22
CA PRO A 443 6.51 -16.44 1.69
C PRO A 443 7.86 -16.32 0.97
N ILE A 444 8.45 -15.13 0.93
CA ILE A 444 9.73 -14.85 0.25
C ILE A 444 10.79 -15.83 0.73
N ALA A 445 10.95 -15.94 2.05
CA ALA A 445 11.78 -16.96 2.67
C ALA A 445 11.26 -17.35 4.05
N SER A 446 11.52 -18.59 4.46
CA SER A 446 11.18 -19.10 5.79
C SER A 446 12.40 -19.75 6.45
N PHE A 447 12.76 -19.25 7.63
CA PHE A 447 13.96 -19.65 8.35
C PHE A 447 13.68 -20.00 9.80
N ILE A 448 14.42 -20.97 10.34
CA ILE A 448 14.55 -21.17 11.78
C ILE A 448 15.99 -20.95 12.22
N PHE A 449 16.18 -20.11 13.23
CA PHE A 449 17.46 -19.71 13.81
C PHE A 449 17.66 -20.45 15.13
N ALA A 450 18.46 -21.51 15.11
CA ALA A 450 18.80 -22.32 16.29
C ALA A 450 20.14 -21.85 16.89
N GLY A 451 20.26 -21.81 18.22
CA GLY A 451 21.50 -21.42 18.91
C GLY A 451 21.31 -20.95 20.35
N PRO A 452 22.37 -20.63 21.09
CA PRO A 452 22.25 -20.03 22.42
C PRO A 452 21.77 -18.57 22.36
N THR A 453 21.40 -18.00 23.52
CA THR A 453 20.98 -16.59 23.59
C THR A 453 22.17 -15.65 23.42
N GLY A 454 21.94 -14.47 22.81
CA GLY A 454 22.97 -13.43 22.72
C GLY A 454 24.03 -13.61 21.62
N VAL A 455 23.82 -14.54 20.67
CA VAL A 455 24.72 -14.79 19.52
C VAL A 455 24.35 -14.04 18.23
N GLY A 456 23.28 -13.23 18.24
CA GLY A 456 22.92 -12.37 17.10
C GLY A 456 21.71 -12.81 16.26
N LYS A 457 20.91 -13.79 16.69
CA LYS A 457 19.71 -14.24 15.95
C LYS A 457 18.74 -13.11 15.60
N SER A 458 18.31 -12.35 16.61
CA SER A 458 17.38 -11.23 16.42
C SER A 458 18.04 -10.03 15.73
N GLU A 459 19.37 -9.88 15.86
CA GLU A 459 20.11 -8.80 15.19
C GLU A 459 20.21 -9.05 13.69
N LEU A 460 20.41 -10.31 13.27
CA LEU A 460 20.35 -10.69 11.86
C LEU A 460 18.96 -10.44 11.27
N ALA A 461 17.89 -10.74 12.01
CA ALA A 461 16.52 -10.43 11.59
C ALA A 461 16.28 -8.92 11.37
N LYS A 462 16.74 -8.07 12.31
CA LYS A 462 16.66 -6.61 12.17
C LYS A 462 17.48 -6.09 10.99
N THR A 463 18.70 -6.60 10.83
CA THR A 463 19.58 -6.22 9.73
C THR A 463 18.97 -6.60 8.39
N LEU A 464 18.33 -7.77 8.30
CA LEU A 464 17.59 -8.18 7.11
C LEU A 464 16.38 -7.28 6.84
N ALA A 465 15.65 -6.85 7.88
CA ALA A 465 14.54 -5.92 7.71
C ALA A 465 15.03 -4.58 7.13
N SER A 466 16.09 -4.01 7.70
CA SER A 466 16.70 -2.77 7.22
C SER A 466 17.28 -2.91 5.81
N TYR A 467 17.95 -4.02 5.51
CA TYR A 467 18.59 -4.23 4.21
C TYR A 467 17.56 -4.50 3.09
N TYR A 468 16.59 -5.39 3.34
CA TYR A 468 15.65 -5.86 2.32
C TYR A 468 14.42 -4.95 2.18
N PHE A 469 13.92 -4.39 3.30
CA PHE A 469 12.72 -3.54 3.31
C PHE A 469 13.04 -2.06 3.60
N GLY A 470 14.32 -1.69 3.74
CA GLY A 470 14.77 -0.31 3.94
C GLY A 470 14.63 0.24 5.36
N SER A 471 13.90 -0.44 6.25
CA SER A 471 13.65 0.01 7.62
C SER A 471 13.62 -1.14 8.62
N GLU A 472 14.15 -0.91 9.83
CA GLU A 472 14.01 -1.85 10.95
C GLU A 472 12.55 -1.96 11.43
N GLU A 473 11.75 -0.92 11.24
CA GLU A 473 10.32 -0.90 11.62
C GLU A 473 9.47 -1.81 10.72
N ALA A 474 10.02 -2.28 9.61
CA ALA A 474 9.40 -3.31 8.78
C ALA A 474 9.48 -4.70 9.43
N MET A 475 10.01 -4.83 10.65
CA MET A 475 10.00 -6.07 11.42
C MET A 475 8.80 -6.14 12.36
N ILE A 476 7.93 -7.12 12.16
CA ILE A 476 6.85 -7.49 13.08
C ILE A 476 7.41 -8.55 14.03
N ARG A 477 7.58 -8.20 15.30
CA ARG A 477 8.09 -9.13 16.33
C ARG A 477 6.95 -9.67 17.18
N LEU A 478 6.90 -10.99 17.34
CA LEU A 478 5.96 -11.70 18.19
C LEU A 478 6.74 -12.61 19.14
N ASP A 479 6.55 -12.43 20.44
CA ASP A 479 7.13 -13.29 21.48
C ASP A 479 6.23 -14.50 21.70
N MET A 480 6.73 -15.69 21.41
CA MET A 480 5.94 -16.93 21.52
C MET A 480 5.68 -17.36 22.96
N SER A 481 6.36 -16.76 23.94
CA SER A 481 6.04 -16.93 25.36
C SER A 481 4.67 -16.34 25.73
N GLU A 482 4.15 -15.36 24.96
CA GLU A 482 2.78 -14.85 25.15
C GLU A 482 1.71 -15.83 24.64
N PHE A 483 2.10 -16.80 23.81
CA PHE A 483 1.23 -17.74 23.11
C PHE A 483 1.37 -19.18 23.61
N MET A 484 1.76 -19.36 24.88
CA MET A 484 1.89 -20.67 25.52
C MET A 484 0.54 -21.37 25.75
N GLU A 485 -0.54 -20.61 25.86
CA GLU A 485 -1.86 -21.12 26.22
C GLU A 485 -2.82 -21.08 25.03
N ARG A 486 -3.73 -22.06 24.95
CA ARG A 486 -4.63 -22.21 23.81
C ARG A 486 -5.49 -20.98 23.53
N HIS A 487 -5.94 -20.26 24.56
CA HIS A 487 -6.80 -19.11 24.39
C HIS A 487 -6.05 -17.83 23.97
N THR A 488 -4.73 -17.75 24.20
CA THR A 488 -3.91 -16.63 23.73
C THR A 488 -3.59 -16.76 22.25
N VAL A 489 -3.57 -17.98 21.68
CA VAL A 489 -3.46 -18.22 20.22
C VAL A 489 -4.55 -17.49 19.44
N SER A 490 -5.77 -17.41 19.97
CA SER A 490 -6.86 -16.64 19.36
C SER A 490 -6.52 -15.16 19.20
N LYS A 491 -5.60 -14.58 19.97
CA LYS A 491 -5.17 -13.19 19.78
C LYS A 491 -4.36 -12.99 18.49
N LEU A 492 -3.70 -14.03 17.97
CA LEU A 492 -2.92 -13.94 16.72
C LEU A 492 -3.83 -13.82 15.48
N ILE A 493 -4.92 -14.58 15.48
CA ILE A 493 -5.85 -14.71 14.34
C ILE A 493 -7.13 -13.88 14.54
N GLY A 494 -7.47 -13.53 15.78
CA GLY A 494 -8.73 -12.87 16.15
C GLY A 494 -9.61 -13.79 17.01
N SER A 495 -10.33 -13.20 17.98
CA SER A 495 -11.31 -13.94 18.78
C SER A 495 -12.43 -14.49 17.89
N PRO A 496 -12.94 -15.71 18.12
CA PRO A 496 -14.09 -16.23 17.38
C PRO A 496 -15.39 -15.45 17.70
N PRO A 497 -16.43 -15.53 16.84
CA PRO A 497 -17.71 -14.87 17.07
C PRO A 497 -18.30 -15.20 18.44
N GLY A 498 -18.69 -14.17 19.20
CA GLY A 498 -19.29 -14.31 20.53
C GLY A 498 -18.34 -14.16 21.72
N TYR A 499 -17.03 -13.98 21.49
CA TYR A 499 -16.03 -13.72 22.52
C TYR A 499 -15.63 -12.23 22.58
N VAL A 500 -15.20 -11.77 23.77
CA VAL A 500 -14.67 -10.41 23.95
C VAL A 500 -13.45 -10.22 23.03
N GLY A 501 -13.41 -9.09 22.31
CA GLY A 501 -12.39 -8.81 21.30
C GLY A 501 -12.71 -9.34 19.90
N TYR A 502 -13.90 -9.89 19.63
CA TYR A 502 -14.33 -10.26 18.27
C TYR A 502 -14.29 -9.07 17.29
N THR A 503 -14.47 -7.83 17.79
CA THR A 503 -14.37 -6.62 16.96
C THR A 503 -12.94 -6.26 16.60
N GLU A 504 -11.94 -6.67 17.40
CA GLU A 504 -10.52 -6.47 17.11
C GLU A 504 -10.04 -7.58 16.16
N GLY A 505 -9.24 -7.22 15.14
CA GLY A 505 -8.61 -8.22 14.28
C GLY A 505 -7.46 -8.92 15.00
N GLY A 506 -6.98 -10.04 14.47
CA GLY A 506 -5.81 -10.72 15.02
C GLY A 506 -4.55 -9.85 15.01
N GLN A 507 -3.70 -9.97 16.02
CA GLN A 507 -2.45 -9.22 16.14
C GLN A 507 -1.51 -9.48 14.96
N LEU A 508 -1.41 -10.74 14.52
CA LEU A 508 -0.58 -11.11 13.37
C LEU A 508 -1.29 -10.75 12.05
N THR A 509 -2.57 -11.10 11.91
CA THR A 509 -3.35 -10.88 10.68
C THR A 509 -3.46 -9.38 10.35
N GLU A 510 -3.74 -8.51 11.33
CA GLU A 510 -3.81 -7.07 11.09
C GLU A 510 -2.44 -6.42 10.89
N ALA A 511 -1.40 -6.87 11.60
CA ALA A 511 -0.05 -6.31 11.41
C ALA A 511 0.47 -6.57 9.99
N VAL A 512 0.31 -7.81 9.50
CA VAL A 512 0.73 -8.19 8.14
C VAL A 512 -0.18 -7.57 7.09
N ARG A 513 -1.50 -7.47 7.34
CA ARG A 513 -2.42 -6.76 6.44
C ARG A 513 -2.05 -5.29 6.25
N ARG A 514 -1.63 -4.60 7.32
CA ARG A 514 -1.18 -3.19 7.26
C ARG A 514 0.19 -3.03 6.63
N ARG A 515 1.09 -4.00 6.84
CA ARG A 515 2.45 -4.01 6.30
C ARG A 515 2.77 -5.39 5.69
N PRO A 516 2.32 -5.67 4.46
CA PRO A 516 2.54 -6.96 3.81
C PRO A 516 4.03 -7.24 3.53
N TYR A 517 4.86 -6.17 3.47
CA TYR A 517 6.29 -6.22 3.25
C TYR A 517 7.01 -6.08 4.58
N SER A 518 7.17 -7.22 5.24
CA SER A 518 7.74 -7.25 6.57
C SER A 518 8.53 -8.52 6.84
N VAL A 519 9.50 -8.39 7.74
CA VAL A 519 10.10 -9.54 8.42
C VAL A 519 9.18 -9.90 9.58
N VAL A 520 8.59 -11.08 9.58
CA VAL A 520 7.82 -11.59 10.72
C VAL A 520 8.74 -12.46 11.57
N LEU A 521 9.08 -11.96 12.76
CA LEU A 521 9.96 -12.62 13.71
C LEU A 521 9.14 -13.28 14.83
N PHE A 522 9.11 -14.61 14.84
CA PHE A 522 8.59 -15.43 15.93
C PHE A 522 9.72 -15.79 16.89
N ASP A 523 9.79 -15.09 18.02
CA ASP A 523 10.85 -15.28 19.00
C ASP A 523 10.50 -16.44 19.94
N GLU A 524 11.47 -17.32 20.24
CA GLU A 524 11.34 -18.47 21.15
C GLU A 524 10.21 -19.44 20.77
N ILE A 525 10.16 -19.87 19.51
CA ILE A 525 9.08 -20.70 18.94
C ILE A 525 8.84 -22.01 19.70
N GLU A 526 9.83 -22.53 20.43
CA GLU A 526 9.65 -23.69 21.29
C GLU A 526 8.64 -23.46 22.42
N LYS A 527 8.40 -22.23 22.85
CA LYS A 527 7.45 -21.90 23.93
C LYS A 527 6.00 -21.87 23.44
N ALA A 528 5.76 -21.78 22.14
CA ALA A 528 4.42 -21.66 21.57
C ALA A 528 3.54 -22.89 21.85
N HIS A 529 2.24 -22.66 22.02
CA HIS A 529 1.25 -23.73 22.04
C HIS A 529 1.22 -24.49 20.69
N PRO A 530 0.95 -25.82 20.67
CA PRO A 530 0.85 -26.62 19.45
C PRO A 530 -0.06 -26.04 18.34
N ASP A 531 -1.15 -25.37 18.72
CA ASP A 531 -2.10 -24.76 17.78
C ASP A 531 -1.48 -23.64 16.93
N VAL A 532 -0.40 -22.99 17.41
CA VAL A 532 0.33 -21.98 16.63
C VAL A 532 0.99 -22.60 15.40
N PHE A 533 1.50 -23.84 15.50
CA PHE A 533 2.15 -24.51 14.37
C PHE A 533 1.17 -24.84 13.24
N ASN A 534 -0.10 -25.13 13.55
CA ASN A 534 -1.12 -25.36 12.52
C ASN A 534 -1.35 -24.10 11.66
N MET A 535 -1.38 -22.94 12.31
CA MET A 535 -1.41 -21.65 11.62
C MET A 535 -0.13 -21.43 10.80
N MET A 536 1.05 -21.74 11.37
CA MET A 536 2.31 -21.58 10.63
C MET A 536 2.39 -22.46 9.39
N LEU A 537 1.88 -23.70 9.46
CA LEU A 537 1.79 -24.57 8.29
C LEU A 537 0.98 -23.89 7.19
N GLN A 538 -0.20 -23.35 7.49
CA GLN A 538 -1.01 -22.62 6.50
C GLN A 538 -0.22 -21.47 5.84
N ILE A 539 0.51 -20.68 6.64
CA ILE A 539 1.33 -19.57 6.14
C ILE A 539 2.49 -20.08 5.27
N LEU A 540 3.21 -21.12 5.70
CA LEU A 540 4.37 -21.66 5.00
C LEU A 540 4.01 -22.37 3.69
N GLU A 541 2.79 -22.92 3.60
CA GLU A 541 2.32 -23.67 2.44
C GLU A 541 1.64 -22.81 1.39
N ASP A 542 0.63 -22.04 1.82
CA ASP A 542 -0.27 -21.29 0.96
C ASP A 542 0.03 -19.79 0.93
N GLY A 543 0.95 -19.34 1.79
CA GLY A 543 1.31 -17.93 1.89
C GLY A 543 0.11 -17.08 2.32
N ARG A 544 -0.88 -17.67 2.98
CA ARG A 544 -2.13 -17.00 3.36
C ARG A 544 -2.60 -17.48 4.72
N LEU A 545 -3.24 -16.59 5.47
CA LEU A 545 -3.88 -16.90 6.73
C LEU A 545 -5.28 -16.31 6.76
N THR A 546 -6.26 -17.08 7.24
CA THR A 546 -7.64 -16.61 7.38
C THR A 546 -7.91 -16.24 8.83
N ASP A 547 -8.30 -14.98 9.07
CA ASP A 547 -8.74 -14.46 10.36
C ASP A 547 -10.07 -15.12 10.80
N SER A 548 -10.42 -15.04 12.10
CA SER A 548 -11.70 -15.52 12.65
C SER A 548 -12.94 -14.89 12.00
N LYS A 549 -12.78 -13.72 11.35
CA LYS A 549 -13.81 -13.05 10.54
C LYS A 549 -13.95 -13.57 9.12
N GLY A 550 -13.14 -14.55 8.71
CA GLY A 550 -13.14 -15.08 7.33
C GLY A 550 -12.36 -14.21 6.34
N ARG A 551 -11.63 -13.20 6.81
CA ARG A 551 -10.75 -12.37 5.98
C ARG A 551 -9.45 -13.11 5.71
N THR A 552 -8.99 -13.15 4.46
CA THR A 552 -7.71 -13.75 4.09
C THR A 552 -6.61 -12.68 4.05
N VAL A 553 -5.49 -12.95 4.71
CA VAL A 553 -4.29 -12.09 4.75
C VAL A 553 -3.18 -12.77 3.97
N ASP A 554 -2.47 -12.01 3.14
CA ASP A 554 -1.40 -12.50 2.29
C ASP A 554 -0.02 -12.36 2.97
N PHE A 555 0.74 -13.46 2.98
CA PHE A 555 2.09 -13.60 3.54
C PHE A 555 3.14 -13.89 2.45
N LYS A 556 2.77 -13.98 1.18
CA LYS A 556 3.69 -14.28 0.06
C LYS A 556 4.87 -13.31 0.00
N ASN A 557 4.64 -12.08 0.45
CA ASN A 557 5.63 -11.01 0.45
C ASN A 557 6.34 -10.79 1.81
N THR A 558 6.18 -11.74 2.73
CA THR A 558 6.84 -11.69 4.05
C THR A 558 8.09 -12.56 4.09
N LEU A 559 9.03 -12.19 4.97
CA LEU A 559 10.17 -13.03 5.32
C LEU A 559 9.93 -13.56 6.73
N LEU A 560 9.73 -14.86 6.86
CA LEU A 560 9.41 -15.51 8.14
C LEU A 560 10.70 -15.97 8.82
N ILE A 561 10.92 -15.49 10.04
CA ILE A 561 12.05 -15.90 10.87
C ILE A 561 11.50 -16.43 12.18
N MET A 562 11.92 -17.63 12.56
CA MET A 562 11.64 -18.21 13.87
C MET A 562 12.94 -18.35 14.64
N THR A 563 13.02 -17.87 15.87
CA THR A 563 14.19 -18.15 16.73
C THR A 563 13.88 -19.32 17.65
N SER A 564 14.88 -20.15 17.93
CA SER A 564 14.74 -21.21 18.91
C SER A 564 16.01 -21.45 19.70
N ASN A 565 15.90 -21.66 21.00
CA ASN A 565 17.02 -22.02 21.86
C ASN A 565 17.26 -23.53 21.96
N VAL A 566 16.51 -24.35 21.22
CA VAL A 566 16.78 -25.78 21.07
C VAL A 566 18.16 -25.99 20.44
N GLY A 567 18.92 -27.00 20.88
CA GLY A 567 20.31 -27.21 20.42
C GLY A 567 21.37 -26.44 21.19
N SER A 568 21.00 -25.53 22.11
CA SER A 568 21.99 -24.69 22.82
C SER A 568 23.02 -25.51 23.61
N SER A 569 22.58 -26.57 24.29
CA SER A 569 23.47 -27.39 25.12
C SER A 569 24.53 -28.15 24.30
N VAL A 570 24.20 -28.53 23.06
CA VAL A 570 25.10 -29.18 22.11
C VAL A 570 26.15 -28.20 21.61
N ILE A 571 25.71 -26.97 21.31
CA ILE A 571 26.56 -25.89 20.83
C ILE A 571 27.52 -25.44 21.94
N GLU A 572 27.05 -25.34 23.19
CA GLU A 572 27.89 -25.00 24.35
C GLU A 572 28.99 -26.04 24.63
N LYS A 573 28.70 -27.32 24.40
CA LYS A 573 29.67 -28.40 24.57
C LYS A 573 30.60 -28.57 23.36
N GLY A 574 30.48 -27.71 22.34
CA GLY A 574 31.31 -27.74 21.14
C GLY A 574 31.17 -29.05 20.34
N GLY A 575 30.03 -29.74 20.44
CA GLY A 575 29.81 -31.01 19.74
C GLY A 575 30.66 -32.19 20.24
N ARG A 576 31.42 -32.05 21.33
CA ARG A 576 32.25 -33.15 21.89
C ARG A 576 31.39 -34.18 22.60
N LYS A 577 31.39 -35.43 22.10
CA LYS A 577 30.97 -36.61 22.89
C LYS A 577 32.06 -36.89 23.93
N ILE A 578 31.67 -37.28 25.14
CA ILE A 578 32.61 -37.74 26.18
C ILE A 578 33.28 -39.03 25.66
N GLY A 579 34.49 -38.91 25.11
CA GLY A 579 35.28 -40.01 24.56
C GLY A 579 36.38 -39.49 23.63
N PHE A 580 37.59 -40.04 23.76
CA PHE A 580 38.83 -39.68 23.04
C PHE A 580 38.60 -39.30 21.57
N ASP A 581 38.90 -38.05 21.22
CA ASP A 581 39.19 -37.66 19.83
C ASP A 581 40.36 -36.65 19.84
N LEU A 582 41.39 -36.95 19.06
CA LEU A 582 42.67 -36.26 19.01
C LEU A 582 42.54 -34.96 18.21
N ASP A 583 43.13 -33.88 18.72
CA ASP A 583 43.25 -32.59 18.06
C ASP A 583 43.97 -32.71 16.70
N SER A 584 43.23 -32.66 15.58
CA SER A 584 43.83 -32.33 14.28
C SER A 584 42.85 -31.58 13.38
N ASP A 585 43.09 -30.28 13.20
CA ASP A 585 42.59 -29.40 12.14
C ASP A 585 41.06 -29.36 11.88
N GLU A 586 40.26 -29.00 12.90
CA GLU A 586 38.79 -29.19 12.90
C GLU A 586 37.94 -27.92 13.09
N LYS A 587 38.00 -26.90 12.23
CA LYS A 587 36.97 -25.81 12.27
C LYS A 587 35.73 -26.14 11.44
N ASP A 588 35.90 -26.54 10.17
CA ASP A 588 34.76 -26.86 9.29
C ASP A 588 34.11 -28.22 9.61
N SER A 589 34.92 -29.24 9.97
CA SER A 589 34.39 -30.57 10.34
C SER A 589 33.64 -30.54 11.69
N SER A 590 33.98 -29.59 12.57
CA SER A 590 33.30 -29.38 13.86
C SER A 590 31.93 -28.73 13.68
N TYR A 591 31.81 -27.72 12.81
CA TYR A 591 30.51 -27.10 12.53
C TYR A 591 29.52 -28.08 11.89
N GLY A 592 29.95 -28.86 10.89
CA GLY A 592 29.09 -29.88 10.26
C GLY A 592 28.54 -30.90 11.26
N ARG A 593 29.36 -31.29 12.25
CA ARG A 593 28.95 -32.15 13.37
C ARG A 593 27.94 -31.46 14.29
N ILE A 594 28.23 -30.24 14.74
CA ILE A 594 27.33 -29.46 15.60
C ILE A 594 25.98 -29.23 14.91
N LYS A 595 25.99 -28.83 13.63
CA LYS A 595 24.78 -28.63 12.83
C LYS A 595 23.95 -29.90 12.75
N SER A 596 24.58 -31.05 12.52
CA SER A 596 23.88 -32.34 12.44
C SER A 596 23.20 -32.72 13.76
N LEU A 597 23.91 -32.52 14.89
CA LEU A 597 23.37 -32.79 16.23
C LEU A 597 22.23 -31.83 16.60
N VAL A 598 22.35 -30.54 16.27
CA VAL A 598 21.29 -29.56 16.50
C VAL A 598 20.06 -29.89 15.65
N ILE A 599 20.24 -30.29 14.39
CA ILE A 599 19.14 -30.73 13.53
C ILE A 599 18.43 -31.98 14.11
N GLU A 600 19.18 -32.89 14.73
CA GLU A 600 18.60 -34.06 15.38
C GLU A 600 17.73 -33.67 16.59
N GLU A 601 18.21 -32.78 17.47
CA GLU A 601 17.40 -32.24 18.58
C GLU A 601 16.15 -31.49 18.06
N MET A 602 16.29 -30.69 17.01
CA MET A 602 15.17 -29.99 16.39
C MET A 602 14.11 -30.95 15.85
N LYS A 603 14.52 -32.08 15.26
CA LYS A 603 13.60 -33.14 14.77
C LYS A 603 12.92 -33.92 15.89
N GLN A 604 13.53 -34.00 17.06
CA GLN A 604 12.91 -34.61 18.24
C GLN A 604 11.86 -33.67 18.86
N TYR A 605 12.13 -32.36 18.86
CA TYR A 605 11.23 -31.37 19.44
C TYR A 605 10.07 -31.00 18.51
N PHE A 606 10.37 -30.65 17.27
CA PHE A 606 9.38 -30.22 16.27
C PHE A 606 8.94 -31.37 15.38
N ARG A 607 7.67 -31.34 14.97
CA ARG A 607 7.14 -32.32 14.01
C ARG A 607 7.88 -32.18 12.66
N PRO A 608 8.25 -33.30 12.00
CA PRO A 608 8.91 -33.26 10.69
C PRO A 608 8.13 -32.47 9.63
N GLU A 609 6.80 -32.50 9.71
CA GLU A 609 5.91 -31.76 8.82
C GLU A 609 6.21 -30.25 8.83
N PHE A 610 6.44 -29.66 9.99
CA PHE A 610 6.78 -28.25 10.13
C PHE A 610 8.18 -27.95 9.59
N LEU A 611 9.18 -28.76 9.96
CA LEU A 611 10.56 -28.54 9.54
C LEU A 611 10.74 -28.66 8.02
N ASN A 612 9.99 -29.56 7.36
CA ASN A 612 10.05 -29.77 5.92
C ASN A 612 9.41 -28.63 5.10
N ARG A 613 8.70 -27.68 5.74
CA ARG A 613 8.13 -26.49 5.08
C ARG A 613 9.02 -25.26 5.19
N LEU A 614 10.10 -25.33 5.96
CA LEU A 614 11.10 -24.29 6.06
C LEU A 614 12.06 -24.36 4.85
N ASP A 615 12.53 -23.21 4.36
CA ASP A 615 13.51 -23.20 3.28
C ASP A 615 14.90 -23.63 3.77
N GLU A 616 15.31 -23.14 4.95
CA GLU A 616 16.62 -23.43 5.55
C GLU A 616 16.55 -23.44 7.09
N MET A 617 17.32 -24.32 7.71
CA MET A 617 17.59 -24.31 9.16
C MET A 617 18.99 -23.76 9.40
N ILE A 618 19.07 -22.67 10.16
CA ILE A 618 20.30 -21.90 10.37
C ILE A 618 20.75 -22.09 11.82
N VAL A 619 21.97 -22.59 11.98
CA VAL A 619 22.59 -22.85 13.29
C VAL A 619 23.63 -21.78 13.57
N PHE A 620 23.42 -21.05 14.67
CA PHE A 620 24.32 -20.02 15.16
C PHE A 620 25.36 -20.63 16.09
N ARG A 621 26.65 -20.30 15.86
CA ARG A 621 27.76 -20.71 16.71
C ARG A 621 27.94 -19.76 17.89
N GLN A 622 28.68 -20.19 18.91
CA GLN A 622 29.12 -19.27 19.97
C GLN A 622 30.07 -18.21 19.42
N LEU A 623 29.99 -17.01 19.99
CA LEU A 623 30.87 -15.90 19.65
C LEU A 623 32.24 -16.09 20.33
N THR A 624 33.29 -15.86 19.55
CA THR A 624 34.66 -15.76 20.05
C THR A 624 34.91 -14.41 20.71
N LYS A 625 35.91 -14.33 21.59
CA LYS A 625 36.29 -13.05 22.24
C LYS A 625 36.67 -11.96 21.22
N LEU A 626 37.27 -12.36 20.09
CA LEU A 626 37.60 -11.45 18.98
C LEU A 626 36.33 -10.91 18.30
N GLU A 627 35.38 -11.79 17.97
CA GLU A 627 34.08 -11.38 17.41
C GLU A 627 33.32 -10.46 18.39
N VAL A 628 33.39 -10.70 19.71
CA VAL A 628 32.76 -9.81 20.70
C VAL A 628 33.45 -8.45 20.78
N LYS A 629 34.77 -8.36 20.55
CA LYS A 629 35.49 -7.08 20.46
C LYS A 629 35.00 -6.25 19.28
N GLU A 630 34.83 -6.85 18.11
CA GLU A 630 34.27 -6.17 16.93
C GLU A 630 32.81 -5.71 17.16
N ILE A 631 31.99 -6.52 17.85
CA ILE A 631 30.63 -6.11 18.24
C ILE A 631 30.67 -4.91 19.19
N ALA A 632 31.63 -4.88 20.13
CA ALA A 632 31.80 -3.74 21.04
C ALA A 632 32.12 -2.45 20.26
N ASP A 633 32.98 -2.52 19.25
CA ASP A 633 33.30 -1.38 18.39
C ASP A 633 32.06 -0.81 17.68
N ILE A 634 31.19 -1.68 17.13
CA ILE A 634 29.93 -1.26 16.50
C ILE A 634 29.02 -0.55 17.52
N MET A 635 28.84 -1.13 18.71
CA MET A 635 27.98 -0.54 19.74
C MET A 635 28.52 0.79 20.28
N LEU A 636 29.85 0.93 20.35
CA LEU A 636 30.50 2.19 20.74
C LEU A 636 30.30 3.27 19.67
N GLN A 637 30.35 2.92 18.38
CA GLN A 637 30.04 3.87 17.30
C GLN A 637 28.61 4.42 17.37
N GLU A 638 27.62 3.61 17.82
CA GLU A 638 26.26 4.11 18.05
C GLU A 638 26.22 5.19 19.13
N VAL A 639 27.04 5.06 20.18
CA VAL A 639 27.17 6.07 21.24
C VAL A 639 27.87 7.31 20.68
N PHE A 640 28.94 7.14 19.89
CA PHE A 640 29.67 8.26 19.28
C PHE A 640 28.77 9.11 18.39
N THR A 641 27.94 8.46 17.58
CA THR A 641 26.99 9.14 16.69
C THR A 641 25.97 9.95 17.49
N ARG A 642 25.46 9.42 18.61
CA ARG A 642 24.54 10.13 19.53
C ARG A 642 25.20 11.31 20.24
N LEU A 643 26.49 11.24 20.57
CA LEU A 643 27.20 12.35 21.21
C LEU A 643 27.63 13.42 20.21
N LYS A 644 27.92 13.03 18.96
CA LYS A 644 28.22 13.96 17.88
C LYS A 644 27.06 14.90 17.57
N THR A 645 25.80 14.47 17.74
CA THR A 645 24.63 15.36 17.63
C THR A 645 24.55 16.43 18.72
N LYS A 646 25.36 16.31 19.78
CA LYS A 646 25.53 17.32 20.83
C LYS A 646 26.88 18.05 20.73
N ASP A 647 27.52 17.98 19.55
CA ASP A 647 28.85 18.53 19.29
C ASP A 647 29.97 18.02 20.23
N ILE A 648 29.82 16.82 20.81
CA ILE A 648 30.86 16.18 21.63
C ILE A 648 31.58 15.12 20.80
N ASN A 649 32.90 15.27 20.64
CA ASN A 649 33.73 14.30 19.93
C ASN A 649 34.31 13.29 20.92
N LEU A 650 33.77 12.07 20.93
CA LEU A 650 34.23 11.00 21.82
C LEU A 650 35.23 10.06 21.13
N GLN A 651 36.33 9.75 21.82
CA GLN A 651 37.29 8.71 21.45
C GLN A 651 37.50 7.76 22.64
N VAL A 652 37.79 6.49 22.34
CA VAL A 652 38.06 5.45 23.36
C VAL A 652 39.38 4.77 23.07
N THR A 653 40.13 4.44 24.11
CA THR A 653 41.40 3.71 23.97
C THR A 653 41.17 2.20 23.77
N GLU A 654 42.17 1.50 23.24
CA GLU A 654 42.13 0.03 23.12
C GLU A 654 42.02 -0.66 24.49
N LYS A 655 42.64 -0.08 25.53
CA LYS A 655 42.53 -0.60 26.91
C LYS A 655 41.09 -0.51 27.43
N PHE A 656 40.39 0.58 27.13
CA PHE A 656 38.98 0.71 27.47
C PHE A 656 38.12 -0.33 26.75
N LYS A 657 38.37 -0.57 25.46
CA LYS A 657 37.65 -1.61 24.70
C LYS A 657 37.87 -3.00 25.29
N GLU A 658 39.12 -3.35 25.63
CA GLU A 658 39.42 -4.63 26.28
C GLU A 658 38.67 -4.79 27.60
N ARG A 659 38.62 -3.72 28.41
CA ARG A 659 37.87 -3.71 29.66
C ARG A 659 36.38 -3.94 29.46
N VAL A 660 35.79 -3.30 28.45
CA VAL A 660 34.38 -3.48 28.06
C VAL A 660 34.12 -4.92 27.61
N VAL A 661 35.03 -5.52 26.84
CA VAL A 661 34.90 -6.93 26.39
C VAL A 661 35.05 -7.90 27.55
N ASP A 662 35.99 -7.68 28.46
CA ASP A 662 36.19 -8.56 29.63
C ASP A 662 34.98 -8.60 30.55
N GLU A 663 34.28 -7.47 30.70
CA GLU A 663 33.03 -7.39 31.47
C GLU A 663 31.80 -7.84 30.66
N GLY A 664 31.82 -7.58 29.35
CA GLY A 664 30.71 -7.83 28.44
C GLY A 664 30.64 -9.24 27.85
N TYR A 665 31.71 -10.03 27.95
CA TYR A 665 31.81 -11.37 27.37
C TYR A 665 31.43 -12.47 28.37
N ASN A 666 30.45 -13.29 28.01
CA ASN A 666 30.15 -14.52 28.73
C ASN A 666 29.85 -15.65 27.72
N PRO A 667 30.55 -16.80 27.76
CA PRO A 667 30.31 -17.91 26.82
C PRO A 667 28.86 -18.41 26.75
N SER A 668 28.11 -18.38 27.86
CA SER A 668 26.71 -18.82 27.92
C SER A 668 25.71 -17.76 27.46
N TYR A 669 26.04 -16.46 27.61
CA TYR A 669 25.14 -15.35 27.29
C TYR A 669 25.57 -14.53 26.06
N GLY A 670 26.66 -14.93 25.39
CA GLY A 670 27.23 -14.25 24.23
C GLY A 670 27.57 -12.79 24.53
N ALA A 671 27.18 -11.91 23.60
CA ALA A 671 27.39 -10.46 23.71
C ALA A 671 26.24 -9.72 24.44
N ARG A 672 25.27 -10.44 25.03
CA ARG A 672 24.11 -9.82 25.71
C ARG A 672 24.51 -8.87 26.86
N PRO A 673 25.53 -9.17 27.70
CA PRO A 673 25.98 -8.27 28.76
C PRO A 673 26.67 -6.99 28.26
N LEU A 674 27.15 -6.98 27.01
CA LEU A 674 27.98 -5.91 26.45
C LEU A 674 27.29 -4.54 26.46
N ARG A 675 25.98 -4.49 26.16
CA ARG A 675 25.18 -3.24 26.24
C ARG A 675 25.22 -2.65 27.64
N ARG A 676 25.08 -3.50 28.66
CA ARG A 676 25.09 -3.09 30.07
C ARG A 676 26.49 -2.64 30.50
N ALA A 677 27.53 -3.32 30.02
CA ALA A 677 28.92 -2.93 30.27
C ALA A 677 29.21 -1.54 29.69
N ILE A 678 28.80 -1.26 28.44
CA ILE A 678 28.96 0.06 27.82
C ILE A 678 28.15 1.13 28.57
N MET A 679 26.89 0.86 28.92
CA MET A 679 26.06 1.80 29.68
C MET A 679 26.74 2.18 31.01
N ARG A 680 27.19 1.17 31.77
CA ARG A 680 27.81 1.36 33.08
C ARG A 680 29.18 2.02 33.03
N LEU A 681 30.04 1.58 32.11
CA LEU A 681 31.43 2.02 32.04
C LEU A 681 31.59 3.32 31.25
N LEU A 682 30.74 3.57 30.25
CA LEU A 682 30.86 4.72 29.36
C LEU A 682 29.74 5.74 29.60
N GLU A 683 28.47 5.35 29.44
CA GLU A 683 27.35 6.30 29.45
C GLU A 683 27.17 6.93 30.85
N ASP A 684 27.20 6.13 31.91
CA ASP A 684 27.06 6.62 33.30
C ASP A 684 28.22 7.56 33.66
N SER A 685 29.47 7.19 33.33
CA SER A 685 30.65 8.02 33.60
C SER A 685 30.65 9.33 32.82
N LEU A 686 30.20 9.33 31.55
CA LEU A 686 30.05 10.54 30.76
C LEU A 686 28.90 11.42 31.28
N ALA A 687 27.78 10.82 31.68
CA ALA A 687 26.64 11.56 32.22
C ALA A 687 27.02 12.32 33.50
N GLU A 688 27.74 11.67 34.43
CA GLU A 688 28.27 12.32 35.63
C GLU A 688 29.17 13.51 35.30
N LYS A 689 30.06 13.36 34.31
CA LYS A 689 31.01 14.41 33.89
C LYS A 689 30.35 15.58 33.15
N ILE A 690 29.32 15.31 32.35
CA ILE A 690 28.51 16.34 31.69
C ILE A 690 27.67 17.10 32.73
N LEU A 691 27.01 16.39 33.66
CA LEU A 691 26.22 17.03 34.72
C LEU A 691 27.10 17.81 35.72
N GLY A 692 28.31 17.33 35.97
CA GLY A 692 29.32 18.04 36.75
C GLY A 692 29.91 19.28 36.07
N GLY A 693 29.56 19.53 34.79
CA GLY A 693 30.05 20.67 34.02
C GLY A 693 31.51 20.56 33.58
N GLU A 694 32.12 19.37 33.74
CA GLU A 694 33.49 19.10 33.31
C GLU A 694 33.54 18.99 31.77
N VAL A 695 32.58 18.28 31.16
CA VAL A 695 32.42 18.12 29.69
C VAL A 695 31.33 19.06 29.17
N LYS A 696 31.63 19.83 28.12
CA LYS A 696 30.71 20.76 27.47
C LYS A 696 30.51 20.44 25.98
N GLU A 697 29.49 21.06 25.39
CA GLU A 697 29.25 21.01 23.94
C GLU A 697 30.45 21.66 23.22
N GLY A 698 31.02 20.95 22.23
CA GLY A 698 32.24 21.33 21.52
C GLY A 698 33.51 20.59 21.97
N ASP A 699 33.47 19.91 23.12
CA ASP A 699 34.65 19.25 23.67
C ASP A 699 35.02 17.96 22.92
N SER A 700 36.33 17.68 22.91
CA SER A 700 36.86 16.37 22.54
C SER A 700 37.23 15.59 23.79
N VAL A 701 36.63 14.42 23.96
CA VAL A 701 36.72 13.59 25.16
C VAL A 701 37.39 12.27 24.82
N ILE A 702 38.39 11.88 25.60
CA ILE A 702 39.05 10.57 25.49
C ILE A 702 38.72 9.76 26.73
N VAL A 703 38.18 8.55 26.55
CA VAL A 703 37.89 7.62 27.64
C VAL A 703 38.94 6.52 27.66
N ASP A 704 39.59 6.37 28.81
CA ASP A 704 40.64 5.40 29.06
C ASP A 704 40.40 4.64 30.38
N VAL A 705 41.27 3.68 30.68
CA VAL A 705 41.25 2.90 31.92
C VAL A 705 42.58 3.08 32.64
N ASP A 706 42.51 3.42 33.93
CA ASP A 706 43.68 3.58 34.78
C ASP A 706 44.34 2.21 35.10
N PRO A 707 45.55 2.19 35.70
CA PRO A 707 46.22 0.94 36.08
C PRO A 707 45.46 0.10 37.12
N GLU A 708 44.48 0.68 37.82
CA GLU A 708 43.63 -0.01 38.78
C GLU A 708 42.35 -0.59 38.15
N GLY A 709 42.13 -0.36 36.84
CA GLY A 709 40.96 -0.85 36.11
C GLY A 709 39.72 0.05 36.21
N LYS A 710 39.85 1.30 36.68
CA LYS A 710 38.77 2.30 36.73
C LYS A 710 38.74 3.15 35.47
N VAL A 711 37.54 3.54 35.07
CA VAL A 711 37.32 4.38 33.89
C VAL A 711 37.69 5.83 34.21
N ILE A 712 38.47 6.44 33.32
CA ILE A 712 38.86 7.85 33.38
C ILE A 712 38.41 8.55 32.09
N VAL A 713 37.82 9.74 32.26
CA VAL A 713 37.35 10.61 31.19
C VAL A 713 38.27 11.83 31.13
N LEU A 714 38.98 12.00 30.01
CA LEU A 714 39.94 13.08 29.80
C LEU A 714 39.35 14.12 28.83
N ASN A 715 39.29 15.38 29.24
CA ASN A 715 38.84 16.48 28.39
C ASN A 715 40.01 17.15 27.66
N GLY A 716 39.85 17.29 26.35
CA GLY A 716 40.85 17.83 25.43
C GLY A 716 40.91 19.36 25.37
N GLU A 717 40.50 20.10 26.40
CA GLU A 717 40.82 21.54 26.50
C GLU A 717 42.23 21.74 27.09
N SER A 718 43.27 21.26 26.40
CA SER A 718 44.65 21.78 26.41
C SER A 718 45.66 20.74 25.88
N GLY A 719 46.03 20.86 24.60
CA GLY A 719 47.24 20.26 24.05
C GLY A 719 47.21 18.74 23.87
N LEU A 720 47.79 18.28 22.76
CA LEU A 720 48.18 16.89 22.58
C LEU A 720 49.01 16.42 23.80
N PRO A 721 48.63 15.34 24.51
CA PRO A 721 49.60 14.59 25.27
C PRO A 721 50.49 13.86 24.25
N GLU A 722 51.80 14.08 24.30
CA GLU A 722 52.76 13.24 23.59
C GLU A 722 52.49 11.77 23.98
N LEU A 723 52.18 10.94 22.99
CA LEU A 723 52.24 9.49 23.11
C LEU A 723 53.64 9.11 23.62
N PRO A 724 53.79 8.33 24.70
CA PRO A 724 55.10 7.86 25.10
C PRO A 724 55.69 7.00 23.98
N THR A 725 56.84 7.42 23.48
CA THR A 725 57.63 6.69 22.49
C THR A 725 57.96 5.28 23.00
N PRO A 726 57.93 4.25 22.14
CA PRO A 726 58.32 2.92 22.55
C PRO A 726 59.82 2.93 22.85
N ALA A 727 60.16 2.54 24.09
CA ALA A 727 61.55 2.34 24.48
C ALA A 727 62.19 1.30 23.55
N VAL A 728 63.22 1.74 22.83
CA VAL A 728 64.10 0.87 22.04
C VAL A 728 64.78 -0.10 23.00
N ALA A 729 64.49 -1.38 22.85
CA ALA A 729 65.22 -2.44 23.54
C ALA A 729 66.64 -2.52 22.98
N VAL A 730 67.63 -2.44 23.89
CA VAL A 730 69.02 -2.89 23.67
C VAL A 730 69.11 -4.36 24.02
#